data_AF-A0A2P8EF38-F1
#
_entry.id   AF-A0A2P8EF38-F1
#
_cell.length_a   1.000
_cell.length_b   1.000
_cell.length_c   1.000
_cell.angle_alpha   90.00
_cell.angle_beta   90.00
_cell.angle_gamma   90.00
#
_symmetry.space_group_name_H-M   'P 1'
#
loop_
_entity.id
_entity.type
_entity.pdbx_description
1 polymer ?
#
loop_
_entity_poly.entity_id
_entity_poly.type
_entity_poly.pdbx_seq_one_letter_code
_entity_poly.pdbx_strand_id
1 'polypeptide(L)'
;MSTRPEGQFLDRDRYEALVIGSGFGGAVAACRLAQAGVDVAIAERGRRWRPGEFPRNLSRIDDGWLWQRGQGLYDAMPLNDILAVRAAGYGGGSLVYANVAARPPDEVFDDAWPDSYTRAALDPYFDLASHMLDVRPVPPDPRTGEPPPKSRFMAAATDRLGAADGFFHPNLALTFDDHGPGQLNRFGVPQRGCVFCGECGIGCNVGAKNSLDHNYLALAERHGAAVGLRTEAIHIGRADGGYRVRLREYGHPGAGRDGVDREVAARYVFLCAGALGSTELLLRSRDQYGTLPDLPEALGDGYSGNGDFLSFGAGTSEPFVPAAGPTITTATVMRTGTDAEEKWFVLEDGGYSEHLATLIHSLRPSRLPAHAARSIGTKTLRLFGGSRATADRLGEQPDTAVLLAMGRDRADGRIELKGRNKRLHVTWDVVRNSPLYAAERAMSGAVVRALGGRTFGTPTWRLFRQPVTVHNLGGARMSDGPSTGVVDPDGEVFGHPGLFVLDGAALPGATGSNPSLTIAAVAERCIETAVRTIIDDPAWSAPERATILPRDVPEDRAVRAVVAHGPRDLSGPGIRFHETMRGSVRLPGSSGAGSWRHVTMRLRGWIPDLRQFLDDPAHPVRLTGTVDVAGLTGGPATVGEGTMHLLTSRAGDSERTMEYVVPFTDEHGTPWTLTGTKLVRALWRGNPWRDTTTLDVTVTSTAEPHGVTAATGRLRISPAGVLRLPTTIRATSGVETGDSAATVARFCLFFAAGLLRAVLPVGTGRR
;
A
#
# COMPACT_ATOMS: atom_id res chain seq x y z
N MET A 1 -38.47 27.95 -12.97
CA MET A 1 -37.07 27.88 -13.42
C MET A 1 -36.19 27.82 -12.17
N SER A 2 -35.67 26.63 -11.83
CA SER A 2 -34.75 26.46 -10.70
C SER A 2 -33.36 26.87 -11.18
N THR A 3 -32.84 27.99 -10.69
CA THR A 3 -31.48 28.46 -10.99
C THR A 3 -30.49 27.45 -10.42
N ARG A 4 -29.75 26.74 -11.29
CA ARG A 4 -28.63 25.88 -10.87
C ARG A 4 -27.64 26.75 -10.06
N PRO A 5 -27.05 26.25 -8.96
CA PRO A 5 -25.94 26.93 -8.34
C PRO A 5 -24.82 27.08 -9.37
N GLU A 6 -24.49 28.32 -9.76
CA GLU A 6 -23.43 28.59 -10.74
C GLU A 6 -22.11 27.95 -10.28
N GLY A 7 -21.40 27.30 -11.19
CA GLY A 7 -20.07 26.74 -10.96
C GLY A 7 -20.02 25.42 -10.16
N GLN A 8 -21.16 24.77 -9.87
CA GLN A 8 -21.16 23.47 -9.17
C GLN A 8 -21.25 22.27 -10.10
N PHE A 9 -21.93 22.37 -11.24
CA PHE A 9 -22.18 21.26 -12.16
C PHE A 9 -21.83 21.64 -13.60
N LEU A 10 -21.66 20.65 -14.47
CA LEU A 10 -21.50 20.90 -15.91
C LEU A 10 -22.76 21.56 -16.46
N ASP A 11 -22.59 22.55 -17.34
CA ASP A 11 -23.68 23.30 -17.92
C ASP A 11 -24.20 22.68 -19.22
N ARG A 12 -23.33 22.01 -19.98
CA ARG A 12 -23.61 21.41 -21.29
C ARG A 12 -23.60 19.88 -21.25
N ASP A 13 -24.23 19.27 -22.26
CA ASP A 13 -24.28 17.81 -22.46
C ASP A 13 -23.23 17.32 -23.46
N ARG A 14 -22.40 18.23 -24.02
CA ARG A 14 -21.40 17.91 -25.02
C ARG A 14 -20.16 18.79 -24.89
N TYR A 15 -19.01 18.15 -25.00
CA TYR A 15 -17.67 18.76 -25.00
C TYR A 15 -16.79 18.02 -26.03
N GLU A 16 -15.67 18.61 -26.44
CA GLU A 16 -14.72 17.89 -27.29
C GLU A 16 -13.97 16.83 -26.46
N ALA A 17 -13.51 17.21 -25.27
CA ALA A 17 -12.85 16.33 -24.31
C ALA A 17 -13.54 16.32 -22.93
N LEU A 18 -13.68 15.14 -22.33
CA LEU A 18 -14.13 14.97 -20.95
C LEU A 18 -13.05 14.28 -20.12
N VAL A 19 -12.57 14.96 -19.08
CA VAL A 19 -11.63 14.43 -18.09
C VAL A 19 -12.40 13.98 -16.84
N ILE A 20 -12.30 12.70 -16.50
CA ILE A 20 -12.98 12.09 -15.36
C ILE A 20 -12.02 12.01 -14.17
N GLY A 21 -12.22 12.85 -13.16
CA GLY A 21 -11.35 12.97 -12.00
C GLY A 21 -10.32 14.10 -12.12
N SER A 22 -10.01 14.73 -10.99
CA SER A 22 -9.13 15.91 -10.92
C SER A 22 -7.84 15.67 -10.11
N GLY A 23 -7.38 14.41 -10.03
CA GLY A 23 -6.07 14.05 -9.46
C GLY A 23 -4.91 14.42 -10.41
N PHE A 24 -3.70 13.90 -10.14
CA PHE A 24 -2.48 14.26 -10.91
C PHE A 24 -2.66 14.11 -12.43
N GLY A 25 -3.10 12.94 -12.89
CA GLY A 25 -3.37 12.71 -14.31
C GLY A 25 -4.43 13.66 -14.90
N GLY A 26 -5.53 13.86 -14.18
CA GLY A 26 -6.65 14.67 -14.65
C GLY A 26 -6.37 16.17 -14.67
N ALA A 27 -5.61 16.65 -13.69
CA ALA A 27 -5.16 18.03 -13.63
C ALA A 27 -4.20 18.35 -14.78
N VAL A 28 -3.23 17.45 -15.04
CA VAL A 28 -2.33 17.55 -16.19
C VAL A 28 -3.14 17.55 -17.49
N ALA A 29 -3.99 16.53 -17.69
CA ALA A 29 -4.79 16.37 -18.90
C ALA A 29 -5.63 17.61 -19.21
N ALA A 30 -6.42 18.07 -18.22
CA ALA A 30 -7.29 19.23 -18.38
C ALA A 30 -6.51 20.52 -18.65
N CYS A 31 -5.37 20.73 -17.96
CA CYS A 31 -4.53 21.90 -18.16
C CYS A 31 -3.99 21.96 -19.60
N ARG A 32 -3.43 20.85 -20.09
CA ARG A 32 -2.81 20.80 -21.42
C ARG A 32 -3.82 20.93 -22.55
N LEU A 33 -4.97 20.25 -22.43
CA LEU A 33 -6.08 20.38 -23.37
C LEU A 33 -6.59 21.83 -23.43
N ALA A 34 -6.81 22.47 -22.27
CA ALA A 34 -7.29 23.85 -22.22
C ALA A 34 -6.27 24.85 -22.80
N GLN A 35 -4.98 24.68 -22.49
CA GLN A 35 -3.91 25.51 -23.05
C GLN A 35 -3.77 25.37 -24.57
N ALA A 36 -4.07 24.18 -25.10
CA ALA A 36 -4.15 23.92 -26.53
C ALA A 36 -5.44 24.46 -27.20
N GLY A 37 -6.37 25.03 -26.42
CA GLY A 37 -7.63 25.57 -26.92
C GLY A 37 -8.72 24.51 -27.15
N VAL A 38 -8.56 23.30 -26.63
CA VAL A 38 -9.58 22.24 -26.72
C VAL A 38 -10.72 22.52 -25.73
N ASP A 39 -11.97 22.39 -26.19
CA ASP A 39 -13.16 22.49 -25.35
C ASP A 39 -13.25 21.30 -24.39
N VAL A 40 -12.79 21.52 -23.15
CA VAL A 40 -12.62 20.48 -22.14
C VAL A 40 -13.52 20.68 -20.92
N ALA A 41 -14.09 19.57 -20.43
CA ALA A 41 -14.80 19.50 -19.17
C ALA A 41 -14.11 18.56 -18.17
N ILE A 42 -14.19 18.89 -16.89
CA ILE A 42 -13.71 18.07 -15.78
C ILE A 42 -14.91 17.59 -14.96
N ALA A 43 -15.03 16.29 -14.73
CA ALA A 43 -16.02 15.70 -13.83
C ALA A 43 -15.32 15.18 -12.55
N GLU A 44 -15.50 15.87 -11.43
CA GLU A 44 -14.96 15.50 -10.12
C GLU A 44 -16.08 15.07 -9.17
N ARG A 45 -15.98 13.85 -8.63
CA ARG A 45 -16.96 13.33 -7.67
C ARG A 45 -16.98 14.12 -6.37
N GLY A 46 -15.86 14.67 -5.93
CA GLY A 46 -15.74 15.46 -4.71
C GLY A 46 -16.18 16.91 -4.84
N ARG A 47 -16.02 17.66 -3.75
CA ARG A 47 -16.21 19.12 -3.72
C ARG A 47 -14.88 19.86 -3.86
N ARG A 48 -14.95 21.17 -4.11
CA ARG A 48 -13.79 22.05 -3.92
C ARG A 48 -13.59 22.29 -2.43
N TRP A 49 -12.33 22.28 -2.00
CA TRP A 49 -11.93 22.50 -0.61
C TRP A 49 -11.00 23.70 -0.55
N ARG A 50 -11.45 24.80 0.06
CA ARG A 50 -10.61 25.99 0.23
C ARG A 50 -9.83 25.92 1.55
N PRO A 51 -8.69 26.61 1.66
CA PRO A 51 -8.04 26.82 2.95
C PRO A 51 -9.05 27.34 3.99
N GLY A 52 -9.15 26.66 5.14
CA GLY A 52 -10.14 26.91 6.19
C GLY A 52 -11.34 25.95 6.17
N GLU A 53 -11.65 25.33 5.02
CA GLU A 53 -12.77 24.41 4.87
C GLU A 53 -12.41 22.94 5.15
N PHE A 54 -11.12 22.59 5.18
CA PHE A 54 -10.72 21.22 5.48
C PHE A 54 -11.15 20.85 6.91
N PRO A 55 -11.71 19.64 7.10
CA PRO A 55 -12.36 19.31 8.35
C PRO A 55 -11.33 19.24 9.50
N ARG A 56 -11.70 19.77 10.66
CA ARG A 56 -10.92 19.72 11.91
C ARG A 56 -11.73 19.21 13.10
N ASN A 57 -13.06 19.26 13.02
CA ASN A 57 -13.91 18.75 14.09
C ASN A 57 -14.06 17.23 13.99
N LEU A 58 -13.48 16.54 14.96
CA LEU A 58 -13.41 15.07 15.00
C LEU A 58 -14.61 14.44 15.72
N SER A 59 -15.40 15.24 16.43
CA SER A 59 -16.67 14.78 17.03
C SER A 59 -17.76 14.50 15.98
N ARG A 60 -17.54 14.96 14.74
CA ARG A 60 -18.45 14.83 13.59
C ARG A 60 -17.70 14.25 12.39
N ILE A 61 -17.26 13.00 12.50
CA ILE A 61 -16.62 12.28 11.38
C ILE A 61 -17.57 12.08 10.16
N ASP A 62 -18.87 12.27 10.38
CA ASP A 62 -19.90 12.29 9.36
C ASP A 62 -20.04 13.64 8.66
N ASP A 63 -19.27 14.65 9.07
CA ASP A 63 -19.28 15.99 8.52
C ASP A 63 -17.93 16.31 7.87
N GLY A 64 -17.88 16.20 6.54
CA GLY A 64 -16.71 16.55 5.73
C GLY A 64 -15.56 15.55 5.75
N TRP A 65 -15.49 14.57 6.66
CA TRP A 65 -14.38 13.61 6.67
C TRP A 65 -14.55 12.46 5.68
N LEU A 66 -15.70 11.80 5.63
CA LEU A 66 -15.88 10.55 4.88
C LEU A 66 -16.81 10.72 3.67
N TRP A 67 -16.36 10.30 2.49
CA TRP A 67 -17.10 10.29 1.24
C TRP A 67 -18.43 9.53 1.37
N GLN A 68 -18.37 8.33 1.93
CA GLN A 68 -19.54 7.48 2.20
C GLN A 68 -20.53 8.09 3.21
N ARG A 69 -20.14 9.16 3.91
CA ARG A 69 -20.94 9.86 4.93
C ARG A 69 -21.00 11.35 4.59
N GLY A 70 -21.67 11.69 3.49
CA GLY A 70 -21.91 13.09 3.13
C GLY A 70 -20.85 13.71 2.23
N GLN A 71 -20.16 12.88 1.43
CA GLN A 71 -19.28 13.36 0.36
C GLN A 71 -18.08 14.15 0.87
N GLY A 72 -17.53 13.69 1.99
CA GLY A 72 -16.32 14.21 2.62
C GLY A 72 -15.03 13.85 1.89
N LEU A 73 -13.92 14.30 2.47
CA LEU A 73 -12.60 14.34 1.87
C LEU A 73 -11.99 12.96 1.61
N TYR A 74 -12.22 11.97 2.47
CA TYR A 74 -11.64 10.63 2.37
C TYR A 74 -12.64 9.56 1.97
N ASP A 75 -12.21 8.65 1.13
CA ASP A 75 -12.91 7.40 0.80
C ASP A 75 -12.03 6.23 1.25
N ALA A 76 -12.38 5.61 2.37
CA ALA A 76 -11.71 4.43 2.90
C ALA A 76 -12.42 3.17 2.38
N MET A 77 -11.70 2.36 1.62
CA MET A 77 -12.24 1.25 0.84
C MET A 77 -11.65 -0.08 1.33
N PRO A 78 -12.39 -0.86 2.16
CA PRO A 78 -12.00 -2.24 2.45
C PRO A 78 -12.28 -3.12 1.22
N LEU A 79 -11.22 -3.57 0.55
CA LEU A 79 -11.26 -4.29 -0.73
C LEU A 79 -10.81 -5.74 -0.59
N ASN A 80 -11.34 -6.44 0.42
CA ASN A 80 -10.94 -7.79 0.80
C ASN A 80 -9.50 -7.90 1.33
N ASP A 81 -8.51 -8.06 0.46
CA ASP A 81 -7.11 -8.31 0.87
C ASP A 81 -6.32 -7.02 1.07
N ILE A 82 -6.89 -5.85 0.76
CA ILE A 82 -6.25 -4.54 0.96
C ILE A 82 -7.22 -3.51 1.52
N LEU A 83 -6.71 -2.60 2.36
CA LEU A 83 -7.43 -1.39 2.75
C LEU A 83 -6.82 -0.22 1.98
N ALA A 84 -7.56 0.31 1.02
CA ALA A 84 -7.16 1.48 0.26
C ALA A 84 -7.77 2.75 0.86
N VAL A 85 -6.99 3.83 0.89
CA VAL A 85 -7.48 5.16 1.29
C VAL A 85 -7.17 6.14 0.17
N ARG A 86 -8.20 6.86 -0.29
CA ARG A 86 -8.09 7.89 -1.33
C ARG A 86 -8.86 9.14 -0.97
N ALA A 87 -8.58 10.24 -1.66
CA ALA A 87 -9.36 11.48 -1.51
C ALA A 87 -10.54 11.57 -2.50
N ALA A 88 -11.49 12.44 -2.17
CA ALA A 88 -12.55 12.91 -3.05
C ALA A 88 -12.64 14.44 -2.94
N GLY A 89 -12.22 15.14 -3.99
CA GLY A 89 -12.19 16.60 -4.01
C GLY A 89 -11.49 17.13 -5.25
N TYR A 90 -11.77 18.40 -5.60
CA TYR A 90 -11.14 19.08 -6.73
C TYR A 90 -9.63 19.25 -6.46
N GLY A 91 -8.79 18.46 -7.12
CA GLY A 91 -7.37 18.28 -6.82
C GLY A 91 -6.99 16.84 -6.38
N GLY A 92 -7.97 15.98 -6.16
CA GLY A 92 -7.79 14.56 -5.84
C GLY A 92 -6.85 14.30 -4.66
N GLY A 93 -5.95 13.33 -4.81
CA GLY A 93 -4.98 12.93 -3.77
C GLY A 93 -4.03 14.04 -3.34
N SER A 94 -3.78 15.05 -4.18
CA SER A 94 -2.89 16.17 -3.84
C SER A 94 -3.39 16.98 -2.63
N LEU A 95 -4.69 16.95 -2.36
CA LEU A 95 -5.28 17.60 -1.19
C LEU A 95 -4.78 16.98 0.12
N VAL A 96 -4.43 15.69 0.14
CA VAL A 96 -4.17 14.92 1.37
C VAL A 96 -2.85 14.13 1.38
N TYR A 97 -2.09 14.12 0.30
CA TYR A 97 -0.79 13.44 0.26
C TYR A 97 0.31 14.15 1.09
N ALA A 98 1.46 13.50 1.23
CA ALA A 98 2.61 13.98 1.99
C ALA A 98 3.44 15.09 1.32
N ASN A 99 3.18 15.41 0.06
CA ASN A 99 3.92 16.37 -0.79
C ASN A 99 5.24 15.86 -1.38
N VAL A 100 5.65 14.63 -1.12
CA VAL A 100 6.90 14.11 -1.67
C VAL A 100 6.84 14.05 -3.20
N ALA A 101 7.85 14.62 -3.85
CA ALA A 101 8.07 14.62 -5.27
C ALA A 101 9.39 13.89 -5.56
N ALA A 102 9.32 12.56 -5.61
CA ALA A 102 10.45 11.69 -5.86
C ALA A 102 10.39 11.11 -7.27
N ARG A 103 11.56 10.92 -7.89
CA ARG A 103 11.73 10.21 -9.15
C ARG A 103 12.13 8.76 -8.85
N PRO A 104 11.52 7.76 -9.51
CA PRO A 104 11.92 6.37 -9.35
C PRO A 104 13.30 6.14 -9.97
N PRO A 105 14.11 5.21 -9.44
CA PRO A 105 15.40 4.86 -10.03
C PRO A 105 15.23 4.18 -11.41
N ASP A 106 16.29 4.20 -12.23
CA ASP A 106 16.29 3.68 -13.61
C ASP A 106 15.76 2.25 -13.70
N GLU A 107 16.18 1.39 -12.76
CA GLU A 107 15.81 -0.02 -12.67
C GLU A 107 14.30 -0.28 -12.55
N VAL A 108 13.49 0.72 -12.20
CA VAL A 108 12.01 0.59 -12.20
C VAL A 108 11.47 0.39 -13.61
N PHE A 109 12.16 0.93 -14.62
CA PHE A 109 11.74 0.88 -16.02
C PHE A 109 12.22 -0.39 -16.74
N ASP A 110 13.11 -1.18 -16.14
CA ASP A 110 13.68 -2.39 -16.77
C ASP A 110 12.72 -3.59 -16.83
N ASP A 111 11.59 -3.53 -16.12
CA ASP A 111 10.64 -4.64 -15.96
C ASP A 111 9.37 -4.45 -16.83
N ALA A 112 8.21 -4.24 -16.18
CA ALA A 112 6.89 -4.31 -16.80
C ALA A 112 6.52 -3.07 -17.64
N TRP A 113 7.45 -2.13 -17.83
CA TRP A 113 7.20 -0.90 -18.58
C TRP A 113 7.34 -1.13 -20.09
N PRO A 114 6.60 -0.39 -20.94
CA PRO A 114 6.78 -0.46 -22.38
C PRO A 114 8.17 0.01 -22.80
N ASP A 115 8.71 -0.52 -23.90
CA ASP A 115 10.08 -0.25 -24.37
C ASP A 115 10.39 1.24 -24.56
N SER A 116 9.36 2.06 -24.83
CA SER A 116 9.49 3.51 -24.99
C SER A 116 9.69 4.29 -23.68
N TYR A 117 9.63 3.62 -22.53
CA TYR A 117 9.80 4.22 -21.21
C TYR A 117 11.18 3.90 -20.63
N THR A 118 11.95 4.95 -20.39
CA THR A 118 13.17 4.90 -19.59
C THR A 118 13.18 6.10 -18.65
N ARG A 119 14.00 6.08 -17.59
CA ARG A 119 14.16 7.25 -16.72
C ARG A 119 14.56 8.49 -17.52
N ALA A 120 15.54 8.34 -18.43
CA ALA A 120 15.99 9.43 -19.30
C ALA A 120 14.88 9.97 -20.22
N ALA A 121 14.00 9.10 -20.75
CA ALA A 121 12.87 9.53 -21.56
C ALA A 121 11.82 10.32 -20.75
N LEU A 122 11.68 10.02 -19.45
CA LEU A 122 10.75 10.72 -18.56
C LEU A 122 11.34 11.96 -17.88
N ASP A 123 12.65 12.11 -17.77
CA ASP A 123 13.28 13.25 -17.06
C ASP A 123 12.79 14.63 -17.51
N PRO A 124 12.60 14.93 -18.82
CA PRO A 124 12.03 16.21 -19.25
C PRO A 124 10.60 16.45 -18.74
N TYR A 125 9.83 15.39 -18.51
CA TYR A 125 8.47 15.46 -17.97
C TYR A 125 8.46 15.51 -16.45
N PHE A 126 9.43 14.85 -15.80
CA PHE A 126 9.69 15.02 -14.37
C PHE A 126 10.08 16.46 -14.04
N ASP A 127 10.91 17.09 -14.86
CA ASP A 127 11.29 18.51 -14.70
C ASP A 127 10.07 19.43 -14.89
N LEU A 128 9.21 19.15 -15.88
CA LEU A 128 7.97 19.90 -16.09
C LEU A 128 7.02 19.77 -14.89
N ALA A 129 6.75 18.55 -14.44
CA ALA A 129 5.90 18.32 -13.26
C ALA A 129 6.48 18.96 -11.99
N SER A 130 7.81 18.91 -11.82
CA SER A 130 8.52 19.55 -10.71
C SER A 130 8.45 21.08 -10.76
N HIS A 131 8.47 21.67 -11.95
CA HIS A 131 8.23 23.09 -12.15
C HIS A 131 6.80 23.46 -11.74
N MET A 132 5.81 22.68 -12.19
CA MET A 132 4.40 22.90 -11.92
C MET A 132 4.02 22.75 -10.44
N LEU A 133 4.65 21.79 -9.76
CA LEU A 133 4.46 21.54 -8.33
C LEU A 133 5.35 22.42 -7.43
N ASP A 134 6.22 23.25 -8.02
CA ASP A 134 7.22 24.11 -7.38
C ASP A 134 7.91 23.44 -6.18
N VAL A 135 8.62 22.36 -6.48
CA VAL A 135 9.14 21.46 -5.46
C VAL A 135 10.49 21.94 -4.91
N ARG A 136 10.70 21.76 -3.61
CA ARG A 136 12.00 21.96 -2.94
C ARG A 136 12.11 21.19 -1.63
N PRO A 137 13.32 20.92 -1.12
CA PRO A 137 13.49 20.31 0.19
C PRO A 137 12.97 21.20 1.33
N VAL A 138 12.63 20.57 2.45
CA VAL A 138 12.22 21.29 3.66
C VAL A 138 13.39 22.12 4.23
N PRO A 139 13.21 23.44 4.49
CA PRO A 139 14.21 24.23 5.19
C PRO A 139 14.13 24.02 6.72
N PRO A 140 15.10 24.52 7.50
CA PRO A 140 14.96 24.59 8.96
C PRO A 140 13.66 25.31 9.37
N ASP A 141 13.07 24.90 10.49
CA ASP A 141 11.85 25.53 11.01
C ASP A 141 12.16 26.99 11.40
N PRO A 142 11.50 28.00 10.80
CA PRO A 142 11.80 29.41 11.06
C PRO A 142 11.65 29.81 12.53
N ARG A 143 10.88 29.06 13.33
CA ARG A 143 10.65 29.34 14.76
C ARG A 143 11.80 28.87 15.64
N THR A 144 12.54 27.85 15.22
CA THR A 144 13.62 27.24 16.00
C THR A 144 15.00 27.46 15.38
N GLY A 145 15.08 27.74 14.08
CA GLY A 145 16.33 27.77 13.32
C GLY A 145 16.91 26.39 13.02
N GLU A 146 16.21 25.32 13.39
CA GLU A 146 16.70 23.93 13.35
C GLU A 146 15.80 23.05 12.47
N PRO A 147 16.32 21.96 11.87
CA PRO A 147 15.47 20.95 11.24
C PRO A 147 14.43 20.40 12.23
N PRO A 148 13.24 19.98 11.76
CA PRO A 148 12.24 19.33 12.61
C PRO A 148 12.82 18.15 13.42
N PRO A 149 12.34 17.89 14.66
CA PRO A 149 12.85 16.82 15.51
C PRO A 149 12.95 15.45 14.82
N LYS A 150 11.92 15.05 14.07
CA LYS A 150 11.94 13.81 13.26
C LYS A 150 13.00 13.77 12.16
N SER A 151 13.39 14.92 11.59
CA SER A 151 14.50 14.99 10.63
C SER A 151 15.82 14.67 11.32
N ARG A 152 16.04 15.24 12.52
CA ARG A 152 17.23 14.97 13.35
C ARG A 152 17.24 13.53 13.85
N PHE A 153 16.07 12.99 14.22
CA PHE A 153 15.90 11.59 14.57
C PHE A 153 16.38 10.69 13.43
N MET A 154 15.93 10.92 12.19
CA MET A 154 16.32 10.10 11.06
C MET A 154 17.81 10.19 10.78
N ALA A 155 18.38 11.40 10.78
CA ALA A 155 19.83 11.60 10.61
C ALA A 155 20.64 10.85 11.68
N ALA A 156 20.28 11.00 12.96
CA ALA A 156 20.97 10.31 14.05
C ALA A 156 20.84 8.78 13.96
N ALA A 157 19.68 8.27 13.51
CA ALA A 157 19.46 6.84 13.33
C ALA A 157 20.29 6.27 12.16
N THR A 158 20.31 6.95 11.01
CA THR A 158 21.09 6.51 9.85
C THR A 158 22.58 6.58 10.11
N ASP A 159 23.06 7.60 10.83
CA ASP A 159 24.45 7.71 11.27
C ASP A 159 24.86 6.51 12.14
N ARG A 160 24.05 6.16 13.15
CA ARG A 160 24.33 5.01 14.04
C ARG A 160 24.25 3.66 13.33
N LEU A 161 23.49 3.57 12.24
CA LEU A 161 23.40 2.39 11.39
C LEU A 161 24.49 2.35 10.29
N GLY A 162 25.32 3.39 10.18
CA GLY A 162 26.28 3.54 9.09
C GLY A 162 25.62 3.66 7.71
N ALA A 163 24.37 4.13 7.66
CA ALA A 163 23.51 4.25 6.47
C ALA A 163 23.26 5.72 6.07
N ALA A 164 24.14 6.64 6.50
CA ALA A 164 24.04 8.07 6.22
C ALA A 164 24.22 8.40 4.72
N ASP A 165 24.83 7.51 3.95
CA ASP A 165 24.98 7.59 2.49
C ASP A 165 23.64 7.51 1.75
N GLY A 166 22.68 6.78 2.31
CA GLY A 166 21.32 6.67 1.78
C GLY A 166 20.39 7.81 2.22
N PHE A 167 20.79 8.64 3.18
CA PHE A 167 19.95 9.68 3.78
C PHE A 167 19.88 10.95 2.92
N PHE A 168 18.68 11.51 2.76
CA PHE A 168 18.45 12.77 2.04
C PHE A 168 17.17 13.48 2.49
N HIS A 169 17.05 14.76 2.10
CA HIS A 169 15.81 15.53 2.21
C HIS A 169 15.08 15.49 0.86
N PRO A 170 13.90 14.85 0.77
CA PRO A 170 13.17 14.78 -0.49
C PRO A 170 12.64 16.16 -0.88
N ASN A 171 12.48 16.36 -2.19
CA ASN A 171 11.73 17.50 -2.71
C ASN A 171 10.25 17.40 -2.28
N LEU A 172 9.72 18.50 -1.76
CA LEU A 172 8.33 18.62 -1.33
C LEU A 172 7.60 19.68 -2.15
N ALA A 173 6.38 19.37 -2.61
CA ALA A 173 5.45 20.30 -3.25
C ALA A 173 4.78 21.22 -2.21
N LEU A 174 5.59 22.04 -1.56
CA LEU A 174 5.19 23.00 -0.52
C LEU A 174 5.85 24.35 -0.78
N THR A 175 5.07 25.42 -0.62
CA THR A 175 5.64 26.77 -0.51
C THR A 175 6.04 27.01 0.94
N PHE A 176 7.29 27.41 1.20
CA PHE A 176 7.71 27.86 2.54
C PHE A 176 7.96 29.36 2.63
N ASP A 177 7.93 30.08 1.50
CA ASP A 177 8.04 31.53 1.48
C ASP A 177 6.67 32.14 1.83
N ASP A 178 6.62 32.99 2.86
CA ASP A 178 5.42 33.74 3.25
C ASP A 178 5.73 35.23 3.31
N HIS A 179 5.23 35.96 2.32
CA HIS A 179 5.29 37.41 2.20
C HIS A 179 4.01 38.08 2.70
N GLY A 180 3.09 37.32 3.31
CA GLY A 180 1.87 37.81 3.92
C GLY A 180 0.62 37.65 3.05
N PRO A 181 -0.52 38.16 3.53
CA PRO A 181 -1.80 38.06 2.82
C PRO A 181 -1.73 38.67 1.41
N GLY A 182 -2.31 37.97 0.43
CA GLY A 182 -2.34 38.42 -0.96
C GLY A 182 -1.12 38.02 -1.79
N GLN A 183 -0.11 37.34 -1.20
CA GLN A 183 0.94 36.67 -1.98
C GLN A 183 0.30 35.74 -3.00
N LEU A 184 0.71 35.90 -4.25
CA LEU A 184 0.36 35.01 -5.35
C LEU A 184 1.53 34.07 -5.62
N ASN A 185 1.22 32.81 -5.93
CA ASN A 185 2.21 31.90 -6.48
C ASN A 185 2.50 32.23 -7.95
N ARG A 186 3.44 31.50 -8.57
CA ARG A 186 3.82 31.71 -9.98
C ARG A 186 2.67 31.54 -10.98
N PHE A 187 1.58 30.92 -10.56
CA PHE A 187 0.36 30.72 -11.33
C PHE A 187 -0.73 31.71 -10.94
N GLY A 188 -0.42 32.82 -10.25
CA GLY A 188 -1.41 33.84 -9.90
C GLY A 188 -2.48 33.39 -8.89
N VAL A 189 -2.25 32.30 -8.16
CA VAL A 189 -3.17 31.81 -7.12
C VAL A 189 -2.73 32.32 -5.75
N PRO A 190 -3.63 32.88 -4.92
CA PRO A 190 -3.30 33.27 -3.56
C PRO A 190 -2.77 32.08 -2.73
N GLN A 191 -1.58 32.23 -2.17
CA GLN A 191 -0.91 31.15 -1.44
C GLN A 191 -0.11 31.69 -0.26
N ARG A 192 -0.09 30.95 0.85
CA ARG A 192 0.69 31.28 2.06
C ARG A 192 1.86 30.30 2.22
N GLY A 193 2.87 30.66 3.00
CA GLY A 193 3.97 29.75 3.31
C GLY A 193 3.61 28.72 4.40
N CYS A 194 4.31 27.58 4.38
CA CYS A 194 4.17 26.51 5.34
C CYS A 194 4.56 26.96 6.75
N VAL A 195 3.68 26.74 7.72
CA VAL A 195 3.90 27.07 9.15
C VAL A 195 4.32 25.85 9.98
N PHE A 196 4.79 24.78 9.34
CA PHE A 196 5.36 23.60 10.01
C PHE A 196 4.38 22.87 10.97
N CYS A 197 3.09 22.82 10.61
CA CYS A 197 2.01 22.29 11.47
C CYS A 197 1.71 20.78 11.36
N GLY A 198 2.37 20.03 10.47
CA GLY A 198 2.15 18.58 10.34
C GLY A 198 0.78 18.14 9.82
N GLU A 199 -0.02 19.06 9.26
CA GLU A 199 -1.41 18.78 8.83
C GLU A 199 -1.54 18.34 7.36
N CYS A 200 -0.44 18.05 6.64
CA CYS A 200 -0.48 17.74 5.20
C CYS A 200 -1.44 16.60 4.87
N GLY A 201 -1.47 15.60 5.76
CA GLY A 201 -2.26 14.39 5.68
C GLY A 201 -3.74 14.53 6.04
N ILE A 202 -4.27 15.74 6.28
CA ILE A 202 -5.70 16.03 6.55
C ILE A 202 -6.20 17.29 5.82
N GLY A 203 -5.49 17.70 4.76
CA GLY A 203 -5.74 18.95 4.05
C GLY A 203 -5.10 20.16 4.72
N CYS A 204 -4.54 21.08 3.95
CA CYS A 204 -3.80 22.22 4.46
C CYS A 204 -4.69 23.46 4.60
N ASN A 205 -5.17 23.76 5.82
CA ASN A 205 -5.97 24.96 6.09
C ASN A 205 -5.17 26.27 6.04
N VAL A 206 -3.83 26.19 5.98
CA VAL A 206 -2.95 27.35 5.80
C VAL A 206 -2.89 27.79 4.34
N GLY A 207 -3.11 26.85 3.40
CA GLY A 207 -2.97 27.10 1.97
C GLY A 207 -1.54 26.98 1.44
N ALA A 208 -0.60 26.40 2.20
CA ALA A 208 0.81 26.28 1.79
C ALA A 208 1.13 25.13 0.83
N LYS A 209 0.17 24.22 0.68
CA LYS A 209 0.32 23.05 -0.18
C LYS A 209 0.28 23.47 -1.64
N ASN A 210 1.21 22.97 -2.46
CA ASN A 210 1.13 23.10 -3.92
C ASN A 210 0.20 22.01 -4.48
N SER A 211 -1.01 21.90 -3.91
CA SER A 211 -2.05 21.01 -4.40
C SER A 211 -2.51 21.45 -5.79
N LEU A 212 -3.14 20.52 -6.52
CA LEU A 212 -3.36 20.69 -7.96
C LEU A 212 -4.32 21.83 -8.32
N ASP A 213 -5.16 22.24 -7.36
CA ASP A 213 -6.03 23.42 -7.42
C ASP A 213 -5.26 24.76 -7.39
N HIS A 214 -3.98 24.76 -6.99
CA HIS A 214 -3.12 25.94 -6.99
C HIS A 214 -2.19 26.04 -8.23
N ASN A 215 -2.16 25.03 -9.09
CA ASN A 215 -1.29 25.00 -10.28
C ASN A 215 -2.05 24.58 -11.55
N TYR A 216 -1.99 23.31 -11.95
CA TYR A 216 -2.58 22.74 -13.16
C TYR A 216 -4.07 23.07 -13.32
N LEU A 217 -4.88 22.84 -12.28
CA LEU A 217 -6.32 23.09 -12.37
C LEU A 217 -6.63 24.60 -12.43
N ALA A 218 -5.86 25.42 -11.72
CA ALA A 218 -5.99 26.88 -11.82
C ALA A 218 -5.67 27.39 -13.23
N LEU A 219 -4.67 26.79 -13.90
CA LEU A 219 -4.39 27.07 -15.31
C LEU A 219 -5.50 26.56 -16.22
N ALA A 220 -6.00 25.34 -16.02
CA ALA A 220 -7.10 24.78 -16.80
C ALA A 220 -8.33 25.71 -16.78
N GLU A 221 -8.75 26.17 -15.60
CA GLU A 221 -9.88 27.10 -15.45
C GLU A 221 -9.61 28.46 -16.12
N ARG A 222 -8.39 29.02 -15.97
CA ARG A 222 -8.02 30.26 -16.66
C ARG A 222 -8.05 30.16 -18.18
N HIS A 223 -7.77 28.97 -18.71
CA HIS A 223 -7.86 28.67 -20.13
C HIS A 223 -9.26 28.16 -20.56
N GLY A 224 -10.26 28.25 -19.68
CA GLY A 224 -11.67 28.03 -20.04
C GLY A 224 -12.22 26.62 -19.83
N ALA A 225 -11.49 25.74 -19.12
CA ALA A 225 -12.00 24.41 -18.79
C ALA A 225 -13.30 24.50 -17.96
N ALA A 226 -14.33 23.75 -18.37
CA ALA A 226 -15.57 23.61 -17.61
C ALA A 226 -15.38 22.66 -16.42
N VAL A 227 -16.03 22.94 -15.29
CA VAL A 227 -15.87 22.14 -14.06
C VAL A 227 -17.22 21.68 -13.52
N GLY A 228 -17.40 20.36 -13.41
CA GLY A 228 -18.47 19.70 -12.69
C GLY A 228 -17.96 19.12 -11.39
N LEU A 229 -18.38 19.70 -10.25
CA LEU A 229 -18.10 19.19 -8.92
C LEU A 229 -19.27 18.31 -8.46
N ARG A 230 -18.99 17.38 -7.55
CA ARG A 230 -19.98 16.40 -7.10
C ARG A 230 -20.58 15.59 -8.25
N THR A 231 -19.77 15.35 -9.28
CA THR A 231 -20.15 14.68 -10.51
C THR A 231 -19.34 13.39 -10.64
N GLU A 232 -19.96 12.25 -10.33
CA GLU A 232 -19.33 10.92 -10.38
C GLU A 232 -19.65 10.21 -11.70
N ALA A 233 -18.63 9.72 -12.40
CA ALA A 233 -18.85 8.86 -13.56
C ALA A 233 -19.27 7.45 -13.15
N ILE A 234 -20.30 6.91 -13.81
CA ILE A 234 -20.93 5.62 -13.49
C ILE A 234 -20.50 4.53 -14.48
N HIS A 235 -20.57 4.82 -15.78
CA HIS A 235 -20.10 3.97 -16.87
C HIS A 235 -19.91 4.79 -18.16
N ILE A 236 -19.24 4.19 -19.13
CA ILE A 236 -18.94 4.76 -20.45
C ILE A 236 -19.54 3.85 -21.52
N GLY A 237 -20.14 4.41 -22.55
CA GLY A 237 -20.57 3.68 -23.75
C GLY A 237 -20.10 4.37 -25.02
N ARG A 238 -20.08 3.62 -26.13
CA ARG A 238 -19.79 4.18 -27.46
C ARG A 238 -20.90 5.13 -27.91
N ALA A 239 -20.52 6.16 -28.65
CA ALA A 239 -21.42 7.07 -29.34
C ALA A 239 -20.87 7.38 -30.75
N ASP A 240 -21.71 7.94 -31.62
CA ASP A 240 -21.27 8.34 -32.96
C ASP A 240 -20.13 9.37 -32.87
N GLY A 241 -18.95 8.97 -33.32
CA GLY A 241 -17.75 9.80 -33.30
C GLY A 241 -17.16 10.04 -31.92
N GLY A 242 -17.43 9.19 -30.92
CA GLY A 242 -16.83 9.30 -29.59
C GLY A 242 -17.49 8.41 -28.54
N TYR A 243 -17.75 8.98 -27.37
CA TYR A 243 -18.28 8.29 -26.20
C TYR A 243 -19.42 9.06 -25.57
N ARG A 244 -20.29 8.33 -24.88
CA ARG A 244 -21.27 8.87 -23.95
C ARG A 244 -20.95 8.37 -22.55
N VAL A 245 -20.82 9.30 -21.61
CA VAL A 245 -20.50 9.00 -20.21
C VAL A 245 -21.72 9.28 -19.35
N ARG A 246 -22.15 8.27 -18.60
CA ARG A 246 -23.20 8.43 -17.60
C ARG A 246 -22.58 9.00 -16.33
N LEU A 247 -23.06 10.18 -15.92
CA LEU A 247 -22.64 10.90 -14.72
C LEU A 247 -23.76 10.91 -13.68
N ARG A 248 -23.38 10.96 -12.41
CA ARG A 248 -24.26 11.19 -11.27
C ARG A 248 -23.85 12.46 -10.55
N GLU A 249 -24.72 13.46 -10.60
CA GLU A 249 -24.56 14.76 -9.96
C GLU A 249 -25.24 14.77 -8.60
N TYR A 250 -24.47 14.97 -7.53
CA TYR A 250 -24.98 14.97 -6.18
C TYR A 250 -25.22 16.38 -5.63
N GLY A 251 -26.28 16.54 -4.84
CA GLY A 251 -26.63 17.84 -4.25
C GLY A 251 -27.37 18.78 -5.20
N HIS A 252 -27.85 18.28 -6.35
CA HIS A 252 -28.77 19.03 -7.21
C HIS A 252 -30.04 19.43 -6.42
N PRO A 253 -30.52 20.69 -6.54
CA PRO A 253 -31.76 21.11 -5.87
C PRO A 253 -32.90 20.14 -6.19
N GLY A 254 -33.54 19.57 -5.16
CA GLY A 254 -34.65 18.61 -5.29
C GLY A 254 -34.25 17.13 -5.45
N ALA A 255 -32.97 16.80 -5.62
CA ALA A 255 -32.49 15.43 -5.86
C ALA A 255 -32.22 14.59 -4.60
N GLY A 256 -32.18 15.22 -3.42
CA GLY A 256 -31.80 14.53 -2.18
C GLY A 256 -30.37 13.98 -2.22
N ARG A 257 -30.14 12.86 -1.52
CA ARG A 257 -28.81 12.23 -1.38
C ARG A 257 -28.44 11.28 -2.53
N ASP A 258 -29.43 10.87 -3.33
CA ASP A 258 -29.24 9.83 -4.35
C ASP A 258 -28.65 10.38 -5.67
N GLY A 259 -28.65 11.71 -5.81
CA GLY A 259 -28.12 12.40 -6.98
C GLY A 259 -29.05 12.35 -8.19
N VAL A 260 -28.68 13.08 -9.24
CA VAL A 260 -29.36 13.09 -10.54
C VAL A 260 -28.41 12.55 -11.59
N ASP A 261 -28.97 11.75 -12.46
CA ASP A 261 -28.27 10.86 -13.35
C ASP A 261 -28.38 11.48 -14.76
N ARG A 262 -27.24 11.81 -15.39
CA ARG A 262 -27.14 12.59 -16.63
C ARG A 262 -26.15 11.98 -17.60
N GLU A 263 -26.33 12.21 -18.89
CA GLU A 263 -25.37 11.78 -19.91
C GLU A 263 -24.63 12.98 -20.51
N VAL A 264 -23.31 12.83 -20.68
CA VAL A 264 -22.46 13.79 -21.40
C VAL A 264 -21.78 13.07 -22.55
N ALA A 265 -21.82 13.66 -23.74
CA ALA A 265 -21.10 13.18 -24.91
C ALA A 265 -19.74 13.88 -25.05
N ALA A 266 -18.71 13.13 -25.37
CA ALA A 266 -17.39 13.67 -25.69
C ALA A 266 -16.72 12.85 -26.79
N ARG A 267 -15.94 13.51 -27.65
CA ARG A 267 -15.13 12.81 -28.65
C ARG A 267 -13.98 12.06 -28.00
N TYR A 268 -13.32 12.74 -27.07
CA TYR A 268 -12.20 12.22 -26.29
C TYR A 268 -12.58 12.10 -24.81
N VAL A 269 -12.30 10.96 -24.18
CA VAL A 269 -12.54 10.74 -22.76
C VAL A 269 -11.26 10.30 -22.08
N PHE A 270 -10.86 11.02 -21.03
CA PHE A 270 -9.64 10.76 -20.27
C PHE A 270 -10.02 10.29 -18.86
N LEU A 271 -9.74 9.02 -18.55
CA LEU A 271 -9.95 8.43 -17.24
C LEU A 271 -8.78 8.81 -16.32
N CYS A 272 -9.12 9.56 -15.28
CA CYS A 272 -8.19 10.13 -14.31
C CYS A 272 -8.74 10.02 -12.87
N ALA A 273 -9.55 8.99 -12.61
CA ALA A 273 -10.25 8.74 -11.35
C ALA A 273 -9.40 7.99 -10.29
N GLY A 274 -8.08 7.87 -10.55
CA GLY A 274 -7.12 7.09 -9.79
C GLY A 274 -7.21 5.60 -10.09
N ALA A 275 -6.17 4.83 -9.75
CA ALA A 275 -6.05 3.40 -10.09
C ALA A 275 -7.35 2.60 -9.92
N LEU A 276 -7.90 2.64 -8.69
CA LEU A 276 -9.14 1.95 -8.37
C LEU A 276 -10.36 2.51 -9.11
N GLY A 277 -10.47 3.82 -9.27
CA GLY A 277 -11.65 4.46 -9.86
C GLY A 277 -11.73 4.27 -11.37
N SER A 278 -10.60 4.43 -12.06
CA SER A 278 -10.51 4.26 -13.52
C SER A 278 -10.71 2.79 -13.90
N THR A 279 -10.06 1.86 -13.18
CA THR A 279 -10.29 0.42 -13.39
C THR A 279 -11.73 0.01 -13.06
N GLU A 280 -12.32 0.52 -11.97
CA GLU A 280 -13.73 0.25 -11.63
C GLU A 280 -14.69 0.75 -12.72
N LEU A 281 -14.45 1.93 -13.29
CA LEU A 281 -15.29 2.49 -14.34
C LEU A 281 -15.26 1.65 -15.63
N LEU A 282 -14.07 1.18 -16.03
CA LEU A 282 -13.90 0.28 -17.17
C LEU A 282 -14.55 -1.09 -16.90
N LEU A 283 -14.32 -1.68 -15.72
CA LEU A 283 -14.93 -2.96 -15.34
C LEU A 283 -16.44 -2.88 -15.30
N ARG A 284 -17.01 -1.77 -14.80
CA ARG A 284 -18.46 -1.56 -14.83
C ARG A 284 -18.97 -1.48 -16.26
N SER A 285 -18.27 -0.75 -17.13
CA SER A 285 -18.64 -0.59 -18.53
C SER A 285 -18.60 -1.92 -19.31
N ARG A 286 -17.62 -2.80 -19.03
CA ARG A 286 -17.52 -4.15 -19.62
C ARG A 286 -18.47 -5.17 -18.99
N ASP A 287 -18.36 -5.35 -17.67
CA ASP A 287 -18.87 -6.54 -16.96
C ASP A 287 -20.23 -6.32 -16.27
N GLN A 288 -20.64 -5.08 -16.07
CA GLN A 288 -21.91 -4.74 -15.42
C GLN A 288 -22.93 -4.16 -16.40
N TYR A 289 -22.52 -3.18 -17.21
CA TYR A 289 -23.42 -2.48 -18.14
C TYR A 289 -23.32 -3.00 -19.58
N GLY A 290 -22.22 -3.69 -19.94
CA GLY A 290 -22.03 -4.25 -21.28
C GLY A 290 -21.94 -3.19 -22.38
N THR A 291 -21.58 -1.96 -22.03
CA THR A 291 -21.50 -0.81 -22.95
C THR A 291 -20.16 -0.70 -23.65
N LEU A 292 -19.13 -1.37 -23.13
CA LEU A 292 -17.80 -1.54 -23.74
C LEU A 292 -17.37 -3.02 -23.60
N PRO A 293 -18.03 -3.97 -24.30
CA PRO A 293 -17.78 -5.40 -24.14
C PRO A 293 -16.40 -5.83 -24.65
N ASP A 294 -15.82 -5.09 -25.59
CA ASP A 294 -14.56 -5.44 -26.28
C ASP A 294 -13.31 -4.89 -25.57
N LEU A 295 -13.44 -4.42 -24.32
CA LEU A 295 -12.30 -3.95 -23.52
C LEU A 295 -11.30 -5.11 -23.28
N PRO A 296 -9.97 -4.84 -23.28
CA PRO A 296 -8.95 -5.88 -23.16
C PRO A 296 -9.16 -6.82 -21.96
N GLU A 297 -8.85 -8.11 -22.14
CA GLU A 297 -9.00 -9.13 -21.10
C GLU A 297 -8.13 -8.86 -19.87
N ALA A 298 -6.95 -8.25 -20.07
CA ALA A 298 -5.99 -7.86 -19.02
C ALA A 298 -6.53 -6.78 -18.05
N LEU A 299 -7.71 -6.20 -18.31
CA LEU A 299 -8.34 -5.24 -17.41
C LEU A 299 -8.60 -5.85 -16.02
N GLY A 300 -8.05 -5.19 -15.01
CA GLY A 300 -8.06 -5.61 -13.61
C GLY A 300 -6.73 -6.19 -13.14
N ASP A 301 -5.86 -6.64 -14.04
CA ASP A 301 -4.60 -7.29 -13.69
C ASP A 301 -3.49 -6.28 -13.39
N GLY A 302 -2.42 -6.74 -12.74
CA GLY A 302 -1.22 -5.92 -12.52
C GLY A 302 -1.38 -4.87 -11.43
N TYR A 303 -2.32 -5.04 -10.50
CA TYR A 303 -2.50 -4.07 -9.42
C TYR A 303 -1.30 -4.12 -8.46
N SER A 304 -0.90 -2.96 -7.95
CA SER A 304 0.18 -2.76 -7.00
C SER A 304 -0.26 -1.86 -5.83
N GLY A 305 0.17 -2.22 -4.62
CA GLY A 305 0.08 -1.38 -3.42
C GLY A 305 1.32 -0.52 -3.19
N ASN A 306 2.23 -0.51 -4.17
CA ASN A 306 3.52 0.18 -4.19
C ASN A 306 4.46 -0.21 -3.03
N GLY A 307 4.30 -1.41 -2.48
CA GLY A 307 5.06 -1.87 -1.32
C GLY A 307 4.87 -1.01 -0.07
N ASP A 308 3.72 -0.34 0.10
CA ASP A 308 3.48 0.52 1.26
C ASP A 308 3.53 -0.26 2.58
N PHE A 309 4.41 0.15 3.50
CA PHE A 309 4.50 -0.43 4.84
C PHE A 309 4.68 0.63 5.93
N LEU A 310 3.80 0.58 6.93
CA LEU A 310 3.75 1.55 8.03
C LEU A 310 4.23 0.94 9.34
N SER A 311 5.24 1.56 9.95
CA SER A 311 5.80 1.16 11.25
C SER A 311 5.73 2.28 12.28
N PHE A 312 5.64 1.89 13.56
CA PHE A 312 5.68 2.80 14.69
C PHE A 312 6.74 2.42 15.71
N GLY A 313 7.31 3.40 16.39
CA GLY A 313 8.29 3.23 17.47
C GLY A 313 8.12 4.23 18.60
N ALA A 314 8.59 3.88 19.80
CA ALA A 314 8.54 4.76 20.97
C ALA A 314 9.72 4.50 21.92
N GLY A 315 9.91 5.42 22.88
CA GLY A 315 10.94 5.32 23.91
C GLY A 315 12.36 5.54 23.38
N THR A 316 12.52 6.45 22.41
CA THR A 316 13.78 6.74 21.74
C THR A 316 14.55 7.84 22.45
N SER A 317 15.88 7.78 22.37
CA SER A 317 16.79 8.78 22.95
C SER A 317 16.71 10.13 22.24
N GLU A 318 16.38 10.14 20.94
CA GLU A 318 16.03 11.36 20.22
C GLU A 318 14.51 11.50 20.09
N PRO A 319 13.96 12.71 20.30
CA PRO A 319 12.54 12.97 20.18
C PRO A 319 12.11 13.00 18.71
N PHE A 320 11.00 12.34 18.39
CA PHE A 320 10.47 12.32 17.02
C PHE A 320 9.49 13.46 16.75
N VAL A 321 8.57 13.77 17.67
CA VAL A 321 7.51 14.80 17.52
C VAL A 321 6.85 14.79 16.12
N PRO A 322 5.89 13.88 15.84
CA PRO A 322 5.33 13.68 14.49
C PRO A 322 4.56 14.89 13.94
N ALA A 323 4.10 15.80 14.82
CA ALA A 323 3.39 17.01 14.44
C ALA A 323 4.32 18.17 14.02
N ALA A 324 5.63 18.05 14.23
CA ALA A 324 6.58 19.12 13.91
C ALA A 324 7.03 19.06 12.44
N GLY A 325 6.71 20.12 11.68
CA GLY A 325 7.08 20.23 10.27
C GLY A 325 6.11 19.52 9.31
N PRO A 326 6.38 19.57 8.00
CA PRO A 326 5.63 18.80 6.99
C PRO A 326 5.53 17.31 7.34
N THR A 327 4.50 16.59 6.86
CA THR A 327 4.31 15.15 7.17
C THR A 327 5.54 14.28 6.88
N ILE A 328 6.26 14.52 5.78
CA ILE A 328 7.56 13.89 5.49
C ILE A 328 8.60 15.00 5.42
N THR A 329 9.80 14.75 5.97
CA THR A 329 10.90 15.73 5.94
C THR A 329 12.22 15.15 5.44
N THR A 330 12.37 13.83 5.52
CA THR A 330 13.59 13.08 5.27
C THR A 330 13.22 11.70 4.72
N ALA A 331 14.13 11.16 3.92
CA ALA A 331 14.03 9.83 3.39
C ALA A 331 15.40 9.17 3.42
N THR A 332 15.41 7.85 3.37
CA THR A 332 16.65 7.08 3.18
C THR A 332 16.41 5.94 2.22
N VAL A 333 17.29 5.80 1.24
CA VAL A 333 17.31 4.64 0.35
C VAL A 333 17.91 3.46 1.09
N MET A 334 17.27 2.29 1.01
CA MET A 334 17.69 1.07 1.67
C MET A 334 17.81 -0.06 0.65
N ARG A 335 18.96 -0.76 0.70
CA ARG A 335 19.24 -1.98 -0.09
C ARG A 335 19.64 -3.08 0.89
N THR A 336 18.88 -4.17 0.92
CA THR A 336 19.05 -5.27 1.90
C THR A 336 18.95 -6.63 1.22
N GLY A 337 19.50 -7.68 1.86
CA GLY A 337 19.46 -9.05 1.35
C GLY A 337 20.78 -9.50 0.73
N THR A 338 20.73 -10.51 -0.14
CA THR A 338 21.86 -10.98 -0.97
C THR A 338 21.61 -10.63 -2.43
N ASP A 339 22.62 -10.67 -3.29
CA ASP A 339 22.50 -10.30 -4.72
C ASP A 339 21.35 -11.01 -5.46
N ALA A 340 20.97 -12.23 -5.03
CA ALA A 340 19.86 -13.00 -5.61
C ALA A 340 18.49 -12.75 -4.95
N GLU A 341 18.43 -12.16 -3.75
CA GLU A 341 17.20 -11.89 -2.98
C GLU A 341 17.03 -10.41 -2.63
N GLU A 342 17.76 -9.54 -3.32
CA GLU A 342 17.87 -8.14 -2.97
C GLU A 342 16.51 -7.44 -2.88
N LYS A 343 16.39 -6.57 -1.87
CA LYS A 343 15.25 -5.70 -1.66
C LYS A 343 15.72 -4.26 -1.60
N TRP A 344 15.17 -3.46 -2.50
CA TRP A 344 15.33 -2.02 -2.54
C TRP A 344 14.01 -1.35 -2.13
N PHE A 345 14.10 -0.37 -1.24
CA PHE A 345 12.96 0.45 -0.81
C PHE A 345 13.41 1.78 -0.25
N VAL A 346 12.51 2.76 -0.26
CA VAL A 346 12.69 4.05 0.44
C VAL A 346 12.03 3.96 1.81
N LEU A 347 12.70 4.47 2.84
CA LEU A 347 12.16 4.64 4.18
C LEU A 347 12.09 6.13 4.53
N GLU A 348 10.91 6.62 4.85
CA GLU A 348 10.62 8.02 5.16
C GLU A 348 10.20 8.21 6.62
N ASP A 349 10.50 9.38 7.19
CA ASP A 349 9.86 9.81 8.42
C ASP A 349 8.42 10.22 8.15
N GLY A 350 7.49 9.73 8.96
CA GLY A 350 6.10 10.12 8.92
C GLY A 350 5.76 11.30 9.81
N GLY A 351 4.51 11.73 9.73
CA GLY A 351 3.99 12.79 10.58
C GLY A 351 2.48 12.79 10.60
N TYR A 352 1.92 13.15 11.75
CA TYR A 352 0.50 13.36 11.91
C TYR A 352 0.28 14.50 12.90
N SER A 353 -0.79 15.25 12.69
CA SER A 353 -1.21 16.28 13.64
C SER A 353 -1.94 15.67 14.83
N GLU A 354 -2.01 16.39 15.95
CA GLU A 354 -2.82 16.00 17.12
C GLU A 354 -4.28 15.68 16.74
N HIS A 355 -4.81 16.40 15.75
CA HIS A 355 -6.13 16.15 15.19
C HIS A 355 -6.22 14.77 14.53
N LEU A 356 -5.23 14.36 13.74
CA LEU A 356 -5.23 13.03 13.11
C LEU A 356 -5.05 11.90 14.15
N ALA A 357 -4.22 12.11 15.17
CA ALA A 357 -4.09 11.18 16.30
C ALA A 357 -5.44 10.97 17.00
N THR A 358 -6.14 12.08 17.25
CA THR A 358 -7.47 12.10 17.87
C THR A 358 -8.54 11.52 16.95
N LEU A 359 -8.45 11.66 15.62
CA LEU A 359 -9.36 11.03 14.65
C LEU A 359 -9.28 9.51 14.77
N ILE A 360 -8.07 8.97 14.72
CA ILE A 360 -7.79 7.53 14.88
C ILE A 360 -8.31 7.03 16.23
N HIS A 361 -8.21 7.86 17.27
CA HIS A 361 -8.74 7.58 18.61
C HIS A 361 -10.27 7.69 18.73
N SER A 362 -10.90 8.62 18.02
CA SER A 362 -12.35 8.89 18.05
C SER A 362 -13.18 7.89 17.25
N LEU A 363 -12.55 7.16 16.34
CA LEU A 363 -13.09 5.97 15.66
C LEU A 363 -13.38 4.77 16.60
N ARG A 364 -13.29 4.98 17.92
CA ARG A 364 -13.77 4.09 18.98
C ARG A 364 -15.27 3.82 18.81
N PRO A 365 -15.70 2.55 18.61
CA PRO A 365 -17.11 2.18 18.47
C PRO A 365 -17.99 2.62 19.66
N SER A 366 -17.42 2.73 20.86
CA SER A 366 -18.11 3.12 22.09
C SER A 366 -18.40 4.62 22.24
N ARG A 367 -17.83 5.47 21.36
CA ARG A 367 -18.07 6.92 21.34
C ARG A 367 -18.88 7.38 20.11
N LEU A 368 -19.23 6.46 19.22
CA LEU A 368 -20.09 6.75 18.07
C LEU A 368 -21.55 6.85 18.52
N PRO A 369 -22.31 7.85 18.06
CA PRO A 369 -23.74 7.93 18.35
C PRO A 369 -24.46 6.69 17.81
N ALA A 370 -25.50 6.22 18.51
CA ALA A 370 -26.15 4.91 18.28
C ALA A 370 -26.61 4.66 16.83
N HIS A 371 -26.91 5.72 16.07
CA HIS A 371 -27.27 5.65 14.65
C HIS A 371 -26.06 5.37 13.73
N ALA A 372 -24.86 5.84 14.08
CA ALA A 372 -23.62 5.58 13.35
C ALA A 372 -23.09 4.17 13.65
N ALA A 373 -23.23 3.70 14.90
CA ALA A 373 -22.84 2.35 15.29
C ALA A 373 -23.67 1.25 14.59
N ARG A 374 -24.97 1.49 14.33
CA ARG A 374 -25.85 0.55 13.59
C ARG A 374 -25.52 0.40 12.10
N SER A 375 -24.82 1.37 11.51
CA SER A 375 -24.49 1.38 10.07
C SER A 375 -23.06 0.93 9.78
N ILE A 376 -22.27 0.63 10.81
CA ILE A 376 -20.95 0.03 10.67
C ILE A 376 -21.11 -1.47 10.93
N GLY A 377 -20.88 -2.29 9.91
CA GLY A 377 -21.01 -3.73 10.03
C GLY A 377 -20.12 -4.30 11.15
N THR A 378 -20.58 -5.35 11.81
CA THR A 378 -19.89 -6.00 12.94
C THR A 378 -18.45 -6.45 12.64
N LYS A 379 -18.13 -6.72 11.36
CA LYS A 379 -16.75 -6.99 10.89
C LYS A 379 -15.86 -5.75 10.90
N THR A 380 -16.37 -4.61 10.43
CA THR A 380 -15.68 -3.31 10.43
C THR A 380 -15.41 -2.85 11.88
N LEU A 381 -16.35 -3.09 12.79
CA LEU A 381 -16.21 -2.77 14.21
C LEU A 381 -15.05 -3.53 14.90
N ARG A 382 -14.73 -4.75 14.46
CA ARG A 382 -13.59 -5.54 14.97
C ARG A 382 -12.24 -5.03 14.48
N LEU A 383 -12.18 -4.48 13.26
CA LEU A 383 -10.98 -3.81 12.72
C LEU A 383 -10.56 -2.62 13.61
N PHE A 384 -11.55 -1.85 14.07
CA PHE A 384 -11.38 -0.71 14.99
C PHE A 384 -11.31 -1.12 16.49
N GLY A 385 -11.47 -2.41 16.82
CA GLY A 385 -11.30 -2.90 18.19
C GLY A 385 -9.84 -2.98 18.61
N GLY A 386 -8.96 -3.42 17.69
CA GLY A 386 -7.51 -3.44 17.89
C GLY A 386 -6.84 -2.07 17.78
N SER A 387 -7.51 -1.10 17.14
CA SER A 387 -7.04 0.29 17.08
C SER A 387 -7.08 0.97 18.43
N ARG A 388 -7.82 0.47 19.42
CA ARG A 388 -7.86 1.06 20.76
C ARG A 388 -6.47 1.13 21.41
N ALA A 389 -5.73 0.02 21.51
CA ALA A 389 -4.40 0.04 22.13
C ALA A 389 -3.34 0.83 21.35
N THR A 390 -3.47 0.91 20.02
CA THR A 390 -2.53 1.67 19.16
C THR A 390 -2.87 3.16 19.18
N ALA A 391 -4.15 3.51 19.10
CA ALA A 391 -4.63 4.89 19.22
C ALA A 391 -4.46 5.45 20.63
N ASP A 392 -4.52 4.61 21.67
CA ASP A 392 -4.22 4.98 23.05
C ASP A 392 -2.73 5.31 23.17
N ARG A 393 -1.84 4.47 22.63
CA ARG A 393 -0.40 4.77 22.59
C ARG A 393 -0.05 6.00 21.76
N LEU A 394 -0.66 6.17 20.58
CA LEU A 394 -0.44 7.33 19.71
C LEU A 394 -0.94 8.63 20.36
N GLY A 395 -2.05 8.57 21.12
CA GLY A 395 -2.59 9.72 21.86
C GLY A 395 -1.85 10.02 23.16
N GLU A 396 -1.21 9.03 23.79
CA GLU A 396 -0.50 9.17 25.06
C GLU A 396 1.01 9.45 24.88
N GLN A 397 1.59 9.19 23.70
CA GLN A 397 3.03 9.33 23.43
C GLN A 397 3.31 10.33 22.29
N PRO A 398 3.53 11.62 22.61
CA PRO A 398 3.78 12.67 21.61
C PRO A 398 5.09 12.47 20.84
N ASP A 399 5.99 11.57 21.27
CA ASP A 399 7.25 11.24 20.61
C ASP A 399 7.21 9.90 19.85
N THR A 400 6.03 9.47 19.41
CA THR A 400 5.93 8.26 18.60
C THR A 400 6.60 8.46 17.24
N ALA A 401 7.64 7.68 16.96
CA ALA A 401 8.24 7.55 15.64
C ALA A 401 7.25 6.92 14.66
N VAL A 402 7.09 7.53 13.51
CA VAL A 402 6.27 7.04 12.39
C VAL A 402 7.22 6.83 11.23
N LEU A 403 7.26 5.63 10.67
CA LEU A 403 8.13 5.30 9.55
C LEU A 403 7.30 4.71 8.43
N LEU A 404 7.45 5.25 7.22
CA LEU A 404 6.77 4.76 6.01
C LEU A 404 7.82 4.17 5.08
N ALA A 405 7.65 2.91 4.70
CA ALA A 405 8.45 2.30 3.67
C ALA A 405 7.64 2.13 2.38
N MET A 406 8.31 2.26 1.24
CA MET A 406 7.77 1.99 -0.09
C MET A 406 8.81 1.21 -0.87
N GLY A 407 8.43 0.03 -1.35
CA GLY A 407 9.30 -0.86 -2.11
C GLY A 407 8.67 -1.35 -3.41
N ARG A 408 9.41 -2.18 -4.12
CA ARG A 408 8.95 -2.81 -5.37
C ARG A 408 8.23 -4.10 -5.06
N ASP A 409 6.91 -4.00 -4.80
CA ASP A 409 6.06 -5.18 -4.78
C ASP A 409 5.92 -5.80 -6.17
N ARG A 410 5.39 -7.01 -6.25
CA ARG A 410 5.34 -7.79 -7.49
C ARG A 410 4.23 -7.38 -8.46
N ALA A 411 3.40 -6.40 -8.09
CA ALA A 411 2.23 -6.00 -8.87
C ALA A 411 1.34 -7.19 -9.30
N ASP A 412 1.21 -8.22 -8.45
CA ASP A 412 0.48 -9.46 -8.73
C ASP A 412 -0.98 -9.41 -8.24
N GLY A 413 -1.47 -8.22 -7.90
CA GLY A 413 -2.85 -7.99 -7.51
C GLY A 413 -3.82 -8.01 -8.69
N ARG A 414 -5.08 -8.36 -8.40
CA ARG A 414 -6.19 -8.29 -9.35
C ARG A 414 -7.38 -7.53 -8.79
N ILE A 415 -7.86 -6.53 -9.54
CA ILE A 415 -9.08 -5.76 -9.28
C ILE A 415 -10.24 -6.36 -10.07
N GLU A 416 -11.35 -6.66 -9.38
CA GLU A 416 -12.53 -7.24 -10.02
C GLU A 416 -13.83 -6.70 -9.40
N LEU A 417 -14.94 -6.88 -10.11
CA LEU A 417 -16.29 -6.71 -9.55
C LEU A 417 -16.86 -8.07 -9.13
N LYS A 418 -17.00 -8.30 -7.81
CA LYS A 418 -17.54 -9.54 -7.25
C LYS A 418 -18.91 -9.39 -6.60
N GLY A 419 -19.62 -10.51 -6.53
CA GLY A 419 -20.90 -10.66 -5.86
C GLY A 419 -22.09 -10.05 -6.60
N ARG A 420 -23.29 -10.21 -6.04
CA ARG A 420 -24.55 -9.75 -6.65
C ARG A 420 -24.61 -8.24 -6.86
N ASN A 421 -23.96 -7.48 -5.98
CA ASN A 421 -23.94 -6.02 -6.04
C ASN A 421 -22.74 -5.46 -6.81
N LYS A 422 -21.97 -6.31 -7.52
CA LYS A 422 -20.82 -5.91 -8.34
C LYS A 422 -19.87 -4.96 -7.60
N ARG A 423 -19.44 -5.37 -6.39
CA ARG A 423 -18.55 -4.55 -5.57
C ARG A 423 -17.11 -4.77 -5.96
N LEU A 424 -16.32 -3.69 -5.93
CA LEU A 424 -14.89 -3.77 -6.13
C LEU A 424 -14.23 -4.69 -5.09
N HIS A 425 -13.39 -5.59 -5.58
CA HIS A 425 -12.67 -6.58 -4.79
C HIS A 425 -11.22 -6.61 -5.31
N VAL A 426 -10.26 -6.57 -4.39
CA VAL A 426 -8.85 -6.79 -4.71
C VAL A 426 -8.43 -8.14 -4.17
N THR A 427 -7.91 -8.98 -5.04
CA THR A 427 -7.23 -10.22 -4.67
C THR A 427 -5.74 -9.95 -4.69
N TRP A 428 -5.04 -10.23 -3.59
CA TRP A 428 -3.62 -9.89 -3.43
C TRP A 428 -2.84 -11.05 -2.83
N ASP A 429 -1.72 -11.44 -3.44
CA ASP A 429 -0.83 -12.48 -2.88
C ASP A 429 0.14 -11.86 -1.86
N VAL A 430 -0.31 -11.81 -0.60
CA VAL A 430 0.51 -11.31 0.52
C VAL A 430 1.74 -12.20 0.74
N VAL A 431 1.66 -13.50 0.47
CA VAL A 431 2.76 -14.45 0.74
C VAL A 431 3.93 -14.17 -0.20
N ARG A 432 3.65 -13.98 -1.49
CA ARG A 432 4.65 -13.60 -2.48
C ARG A 432 5.34 -12.28 -2.12
N ASN A 433 4.61 -11.30 -1.63
CA ASN A 433 5.18 -10.00 -1.27
C ASN A 433 5.80 -9.97 0.15
N SER A 434 5.63 -11.02 0.95
CA SER A 434 6.11 -11.08 2.34
C SER A 434 7.62 -10.85 2.54
N PRO A 435 8.54 -11.24 1.63
CA PRO A 435 9.96 -10.95 1.81
C PRO A 435 10.27 -9.46 1.83
N LEU A 436 9.58 -8.65 1.01
CA LEU A 436 9.72 -7.19 0.99
C LEU A 436 9.27 -6.59 2.33
N TYR A 437 8.04 -6.89 2.75
CA TYR A 437 7.49 -6.39 4.01
C TYR A 437 8.31 -6.82 5.23
N ALA A 438 8.93 -8.00 5.18
CA ALA A 438 9.84 -8.47 6.22
C ALA A 438 11.11 -7.61 6.31
N ALA A 439 11.67 -7.20 5.17
CA ALA A 439 12.84 -6.32 5.09
C ALA A 439 12.51 -4.90 5.58
N GLU A 440 11.40 -4.31 5.11
CA GLU A 440 10.93 -2.98 5.52
C GLU A 440 10.67 -2.90 7.03
N ARG A 441 10.04 -3.94 7.58
CA ARG A 441 9.81 -4.07 9.02
C ARG A 441 11.10 -4.24 9.81
N ALA A 442 12.04 -5.04 9.30
CA ALA A 442 13.34 -5.22 9.95
C ALA A 442 14.09 -3.88 10.04
N MET A 443 14.06 -3.10 8.95
CA MET A 443 14.70 -1.79 8.88
C MET A 443 14.04 -0.72 9.73
N SER A 444 12.72 -0.65 9.70
CA SER A 444 11.98 0.23 10.61
C SER A 444 12.32 -0.09 12.07
N GLY A 445 12.47 -1.38 12.40
CA GLY A 445 12.94 -1.84 13.70
C GLY A 445 14.37 -1.41 14.02
N ALA A 446 15.29 -1.48 13.05
CA ALA A 446 16.68 -1.10 13.22
C ALA A 446 16.83 0.40 13.51
N VAL A 447 16.13 1.26 12.76
CA VAL A 447 16.10 2.72 12.96
C VAL A 447 15.66 3.08 14.37
N VAL A 448 14.54 2.52 14.83
CA VAL A 448 14.01 2.80 16.19
C VAL A 448 14.98 2.29 17.27
N ARG A 449 15.57 1.11 17.09
CA ARG A 449 16.52 0.52 18.06
C ARG A 449 17.88 1.20 18.08
N ALA A 450 18.36 1.75 16.97
CA ALA A 450 19.60 2.53 16.93
C ALA A 450 19.53 3.71 17.91
N LEU A 451 18.32 4.19 18.18
CA LEU A 451 18.03 5.24 19.15
C LEU A 451 17.51 4.72 20.49
N GLY A 452 17.62 3.42 20.78
CA GLY A 452 17.24 2.81 22.06
C GLY A 452 15.74 2.51 22.23
N GLY A 453 14.92 2.77 21.20
CA GLY A 453 13.48 2.58 21.25
C GLY A 453 12.98 1.17 20.95
N ARG A 454 11.66 1.01 20.95
CA ARG A 454 10.96 -0.23 20.64
C ARG A 454 9.84 -0.01 19.63
N THR A 455 9.71 -0.91 18.66
CA THR A 455 8.63 -0.85 17.66
C THR A 455 7.34 -1.46 18.15
N PHE A 456 6.23 -1.05 17.53
CA PHE A 456 4.93 -1.70 17.69
C PHE A 456 4.15 -1.66 16.36
N GLY A 457 3.58 -2.80 15.96
CA GLY A 457 2.82 -2.89 14.69
C GLY A 457 1.40 -2.34 14.74
N THR A 458 0.85 -2.08 13.56
CA THR A 458 -0.56 -1.69 13.34
C THR A 458 -1.53 -2.84 13.67
N PRO A 459 -2.76 -2.53 14.10
CA PRO A 459 -3.79 -3.55 14.35
C PRO A 459 -4.16 -4.37 13.11
N THR A 460 -4.21 -3.73 11.94
CA THR A 460 -4.59 -4.37 10.66
C THR A 460 -3.59 -5.46 10.28
N TRP A 461 -2.30 -5.15 10.31
CA TRP A 461 -1.24 -6.11 10.06
C TRP A 461 -1.22 -7.23 11.11
N ARG A 462 -1.39 -6.87 12.40
CA ARG A 462 -1.40 -7.82 13.53
C ARG A 462 -2.53 -8.85 13.47
N LEU A 463 -3.70 -8.49 12.94
CA LEU A 463 -4.89 -9.33 12.96
C LEU A 463 -5.16 -10.03 11.62
N PHE A 464 -4.85 -9.37 10.50
CA PHE A 464 -5.32 -9.80 9.18
C PHE A 464 -4.21 -9.94 8.14
N ARG A 465 -2.94 -9.59 8.47
CA ARG A 465 -1.84 -9.49 7.49
C ARG A 465 -2.21 -8.67 6.25
N GLN A 466 -3.08 -7.68 6.46
CA GLN A 466 -3.64 -6.89 5.39
C GLN A 466 -2.80 -5.62 5.20
N PRO A 467 -2.20 -5.38 4.03
CA PRO A 467 -1.54 -4.12 3.74
C PRO A 467 -2.55 -2.97 3.72
N VAL A 468 -2.07 -1.78 4.10
CA VAL A 468 -2.79 -0.52 3.94
C VAL A 468 -1.99 0.28 2.93
N THR A 469 -2.60 0.64 1.81
CA THR A 469 -1.92 1.43 0.76
C THR A 469 -2.65 2.74 0.52
N VAL A 470 -1.86 3.78 0.33
CA VAL A 470 -2.30 5.08 -0.22
C VAL A 470 -1.80 5.28 -1.65
N HIS A 471 -0.89 4.42 -2.11
CA HIS A 471 -0.24 4.44 -3.42
C HIS A 471 -0.76 3.32 -4.32
N ASN A 472 -2.06 3.38 -4.65
CA ASN A 472 -2.70 2.41 -5.53
C ASN A 472 -2.22 2.59 -6.98
N LEU A 473 -1.71 1.54 -7.61
CA LEU A 473 -1.20 1.54 -8.99
C LEU A 473 -1.71 0.32 -9.77
N GLY A 474 -1.76 0.42 -11.09
CA GLY A 474 -2.16 -0.67 -11.98
C GLY A 474 -3.67 -0.96 -12.02
N GLY A 475 -4.03 -2.02 -12.74
CA GLY A 475 -5.41 -2.40 -13.04
C GLY A 475 -5.88 -2.03 -14.45
N ALA A 476 -5.31 -1.01 -15.07
CA ALA A 476 -5.49 -0.69 -16.50
C ALA A 476 -4.13 -0.37 -17.15
N ARG A 477 -3.15 -1.25 -16.91
CA ARG A 477 -1.74 -0.99 -17.20
C ARG A 477 -1.45 -0.73 -18.68
N MET A 478 -0.45 0.11 -18.93
CA MET A 478 0.15 0.25 -20.24
C MET A 478 0.98 -0.97 -20.63
N SER A 479 1.08 -1.22 -21.92
CA SER A 479 1.93 -2.25 -22.52
C SER A 479 2.20 -1.94 -24.01
N ASP A 480 3.17 -2.61 -24.62
CA ASP A 480 3.40 -2.53 -26.08
C ASP A 480 2.34 -3.27 -26.91
N GLY A 481 1.45 -4.03 -26.27
CA GLY A 481 0.38 -4.75 -26.96
C GLY A 481 -0.80 -5.16 -26.08
N PRO A 482 -1.97 -5.41 -26.69
CA PRO A 482 -3.24 -5.60 -25.99
C PRO A 482 -3.37 -6.93 -25.23
N SER A 483 -2.49 -7.90 -25.47
CA SER A 483 -2.50 -9.20 -24.78
C SER A 483 -1.99 -9.11 -23.35
N THR A 484 -1.17 -8.09 -23.05
CA THR A 484 -0.52 -7.93 -21.75
C THR A 484 -0.90 -6.63 -21.06
N GLY A 485 -1.78 -5.80 -21.61
CA GLY A 485 -2.22 -4.56 -20.96
C GLY A 485 -3.52 -4.02 -21.53
N VAL A 486 -3.93 -2.86 -21.04
CA VAL A 486 -5.22 -2.22 -21.37
C VAL A 486 -5.05 -1.00 -22.24
N VAL A 487 -3.98 -0.25 -22.02
CA VAL A 487 -3.65 0.94 -22.79
C VAL A 487 -2.31 0.78 -23.50
N ASP A 488 -2.16 1.47 -24.62
CA ASP A 488 -0.89 1.58 -25.31
C ASP A 488 0.11 2.47 -24.54
N PRO A 489 1.36 2.61 -25.01
CA PRO A 489 2.36 3.44 -24.33
C PRO A 489 1.99 4.93 -24.22
N ASP A 490 1.03 5.42 -25.01
CA ASP A 490 0.55 6.80 -24.97
C ASP A 490 -0.77 6.93 -24.17
N GLY A 491 -1.20 5.85 -23.53
CA GLY A 491 -2.34 5.81 -22.63
C GLY A 491 -3.69 5.64 -23.33
N GLU A 492 -3.74 5.41 -24.64
CA GLU A 492 -4.97 5.14 -25.38
C GLU A 492 -5.41 3.68 -25.16
N VAL A 493 -6.68 3.47 -24.85
CA VAL A 493 -7.24 2.13 -24.59
C VAL A 493 -7.27 1.34 -25.89
N PHE A 494 -6.65 0.16 -25.88
CA PHE A 494 -6.61 -0.70 -27.07
C PHE A 494 -8.02 -0.99 -27.61
N GLY A 495 -8.20 -0.83 -28.93
CA GLY A 495 -9.47 -1.03 -29.61
C GLY A 495 -10.53 0.07 -29.35
N HIS A 496 -10.18 1.12 -28.62
CA HIS A 496 -11.10 2.19 -28.21
C HIS A 496 -10.50 3.57 -28.51
N PRO A 497 -10.40 3.98 -29.79
CA PRO A 497 -9.86 5.28 -30.15
C PRO A 497 -10.58 6.42 -29.45
N GLY A 498 -9.83 7.39 -28.93
CA GLY A 498 -10.32 8.53 -28.16
C GLY A 498 -10.61 8.25 -26.69
N LEU A 499 -10.37 7.04 -26.18
CA LEU A 499 -10.50 6.70 -24.76
C LEU A 499 -9.11 6.52 -24.15
N PHE A 500 -8.78 7.27 -23.12
CA PHE A 500 -7.45 7.28 -22.51
C PHE A 500 -7.49 6.99 -21.01
N VAL A 501 -6.39 6.45 -20.46
CA VAL A 501 -6.16 6.30 -19.02
C VAL A 501 -4.84 6.96 -18.67
N LEU A 502 -4.86 8.06 -17.92
CA LEU A 502 -3.67 8.90 -17.65
C LEU A 502 -3.34 9.01 -16.16
N ASP A 503 -3.80 8.07 -15.34
CA ASP A 503 -3.56 8.06 -13.89
C ASP A 503 -2.82 6.80 -13.40
N GLY A 504 -2.79 6.60 -12.08
CA GLY A 504 -2.17 5.44 -11.45
C GLY A 504 -2.58 4.08 -12.01
N ALA A 505 -3.76 3.95 -12.63
CA ALA A 505 -4.22 2.71 -13.25
C ALA A 505 -3.33 2.27 -14.43
N ALA A 506 -2.75 3.24 -15.15
CA ALA A 506 -1.92 3.01 -16.33
C ALA A 506 -0.50 2.57 -15.98
N LEU A 507 0.00 2.87 -14.76
CA LEU A 507 1.32 2.43 -14.36
C LEU A 507 1.38 0.89 -14.26
N PRO A 508 2.42 0.25 -14.81
CA PRO A 508 2.48 -1.20 -14.94
C PRO A 508 2.92 -1.94 -13.67
N GLY A 509 3.38 -1.23 -12.63
CA GLY A 509 3.77 -1.81 -11.36
C GLY A 509 4.21 -0.78 -10.33
N ALA A 510 4.80 -1.29 -9.24
CA ALA A 510 5.32 -0.46 -8.16
C ALA A 510 6.45 0.46 -8.65
N THR A 511 6.40 1.73 -8.23
CA THR A 511 7.47 2.71 -8.47
C THR A 511 8.57 2.66 -7.41
N GLY A 512 8.31 1.99 -6.28
CA GLY A 512 9.24 1.93 -5.14
C GLY A 512 9.53 3.29 -4.48
N SER A 513 8.78 4.32 -4.85
CA SER A 513 8.86 5.69 -4.35
C SER A 513 7.46 6.30 -4.33
N ASN A 514 7.28 7.53 -3.85
CA ASN A 514 5.97 8.18 -3.85
C ASN A 514 5.53 8.44 -5.31
N PRO A 515 4.42 7.84 -5.79
CA PRO A 515 4.15 7.74 -7.22
C PRO A 515 3.58 9.02 -7.85
N SER A 516 3.25 10.05 -7.06
CA SER A 516 2.54 11.23 -7.57
C SER A 516 3.30 11.96 -8.67
N LEU A 517 4.63 12.06 -8.55
CA LEU A 517 5.45 12.72 -9.57
C LEU A 517 5.55 11.86 -10.83
N THR A 518 5.68 10.54 -10.71
CA THR A 518 5.65 9.60 -11.84
C THR A 518 4.32 9.65 -12.58
N ILE A 519 3.20 9.64 -11.86
CA ILE A 519 1.86 9.78 -12.46
C ILE A 519 1.77 11.09 -13.26
N ALA A 520 2.23 12.21 -12.69
CA ALA A 520 2.22 13.49 -13.39
C ALA A 520 3.12 13.49 -14.64
N ALA A 521 4.34 12.96 -14.54
CA ALA A 521 5.29 12.92 -15.65
C ALA A 521 4.80 12.02 -16.80
N VAL A 522 4.26 10.83 -16.48
CA VAL A 522 3.64 9.94 -17.47
C VAL A 522 2.43 10.61 -18.11
N ALA A 523 1.57 11.27 -17.33
CA ALA A 523 0.43 12.00 -17.85
C ALA A 523 0.84 13.15 -18.79
N GLU A 524 1.92 13.88 -18.47
CA GLU A 524 2.46 14.95 -19.34
C GLU A 524 2.95 14.38 -20.68
N ARG A 525 3.63 13.23 -20.66
CA ARG A 525 4.08 12.53 -21.87
C ARG A 525 2.90 12.10 -22.74
N CYS A 526 1.95 11.38 -22.14
CA CYS A 526 0.78 10.88 -22.86
C CYS A 526 -0.11 12.00 -23.41
N ILE A 527 -0.39 13.03 -22.61
CA ILE A 527 -1.27 14.12 -23.05
C ILE A 527 -0.60 14.98 -24.13
N GLU A 528 0.72 15.14 -24.13
CA GLU A 528 1.42 15.84 -25.20
C GLU A 528 1.20 15.15 -26.55
N THR A 529 1.32 13.81 -26.61
CA THR A 529 0.98 13.04 -27.81
C THR A 529 -0.49 13.21 -28.19
N ALA A 530 -1.41 13.04 -27.24
CA ALA A 530 -2.84 13.15 -27.51
C ALA A 530 -3.23 14.55 -28.02
N VAL A 531 -2.71 15.62 -27.42
CA VAL A 531 -2.98 17.00 -27.84
C VAL A 531 -2.50 17.23 -29.27
N ARG A 532 -1.27 16.82 -29.61
CA ARG A 532 -0.72 16.96 -30.97
C ARG A 532 -1.64 16.32 -32.02
N THR A 533 -2.20 15.16 -31.72
CA THR A 533 -3.16 14.47 -32.59
C THR A 533 -4.51 15.18 -32.63
N ILE A 534 -5.02 15.65 -31.49
CA ILE A 534 -6.36 16.29 -31.39
C ILE A 534 -6.40 17.61 -32.16
N ILE A 535 -5.35 18.43 -32.06
CA ILE A 535 -5.30 19.76 -32.70
C ILE A 535 -4.58 19.75 -34.06
N ASP A 536 -4.08 18.59 -34.50
CA ASP A 536 -3.29 18.42 -35.72
C ASP A 536 -2.04 19.33 -35.78
N ASP A 537 -1.33 19.43 -34.65
CA ASP A 537 -0.08 20.19 -34.54
C ASP A 537 1.01 19.32 -33.89
N PRO A 538 1.92 18.71 -34.68
CA PRO A 538 2.98 17.87 -34.14
C PRO A 538 4.06 18.65 -33.37
N ALA A 539 4.11 19.98 -33.50
CA ALA A 539 5.08 20.83 -32.82
C ALA A 539 4.56 21.33 -31.45
N TRP A 540 3.29 21.07 -31.12
CA TRP A 540 2.72 21.50 -29.85
C TRP A 540 3.51 20.94 -28.67
N SER A 541 3.73 21.79 -27.67
CA SER A 541 4.30 21.40 -26.38
C SER A 541 3.78 22.31 -25.27
N ALA A 542 3.84 21.84 -24.03
CA ALA A 542 3.36 22.62 -22.88
C ALA A 542 4.07 23.99 -22.80
N PRO A 543 3.35 25.12 -22.68
CA PRO A 543 3.95 26.46 -22.69
C PRO A 543 5.05 26.66 -21.64
N GLU A 544 4.91 26.03 -20.47
CA GLU A 544 5.87 26.14 -19.38
C GLU A 544 7.23 25.53 -19.70
N ARG A 545 7.33 24.64 -20.72
CA ARG A 545 8.61 24.06 -21.15
C ARG A 545 9.68 25.10 -21.45
N ALA A 546 9.29 26.28 -21.95
CA ALA A 546 10.21 27.38 -22.24
C ALA A 546 10.89 27.98 -20.97
N THR A 547 10.36 27.68 -19.79
CA THR A 547 10.79 28.28 -18.50
C THR A 547 11.26 27.26 -17.47
N ILE A 548 11.31 25.98 -17.84
CA ILE A 548 11.77 24.91 -16.94
C ILE A 548 13.26 25.08 -16.65
N LEU A 549 13.60 24.95 -15.38
CA LEU A 549 14.96 24.69 -14.94
C LEU A 549 14.96 23.30 -14.29
N PRO A 550 15.89 22.40 -14.67
CA PRO A 550 16.05 21.12 -13.99
C PRO A 550 16.19 21.34 -12.48
N ARG A 551 15.45 20.55 -11.70
CA ARG A 551 15.54 20.58 -10.23
C ARG A 551 16.56 19.56 -9.76
N ASP A 552 17.24 19.87 -8.66
CA ASP A 552 18.08 18.87 -7.99
C ASP A 552 17.22 17.64 -7.63
N VAL A 553 17.81 16.45 -7.74
CA VAL A 553 17.15 15.16 -7.48
C VAL A 553 17.92 14.48 -6.35
N PRO A 554 17.62 14.83 -5.08
CA PRO A 554 18.40 14.37 -3.93
C PRO A 554 18.51 12.85 -3.84
N GLU A 555 17.44 12.14 -4.21
CA GLU A 555 17.36 10.69 -4.22
C GLU A 555 18.36 10.03 -5.17
N ASP A 556 18.69 10.63 -6.33
CA ASP A 556 19.64 10.03 -7.28
C ASP A 556 21.05 9.93 -6.67
N ARG A 557 21.42 10.88 -5.80
CA ARG A 557 22.68 10.83 -5.05
C ARG A 557 22.67 9.67 -4.04
N ALA A 558 21.57 9.52 -3.30
CA ALA A 558 21.41 8.45 -2.32
C ALA A 558 21.41 7.07 -2.99
N VAL A 559 20.69 6.91 -4.12
CA VAL A 559 20.68 5.66 -4.90
C VAL A 559 22.08 5.30 -5.36
N ARG A 560 22.82 6.22 -5.98
CA ARG A 560 24.20 5.97 -6.42
C ARG A 560 25.11 5.54 -5.27
N ALA A 561 24.98 6.20 -4.12
CA ALA A 561 25.79 5.88 -2.95
C ALA A 561 25.45 4.50 -2.37
N VAL A 562 24.18 4.17 -2.21
CA VAL A 562 23.73 2.86 -1.71
C VAL A 562 24.09 1.74 -2.69
N VAL A 563 23.95 1.97 -3.99
CA VAL A 563 24.33 0.99 -5.03
C VAL A 563 25.82 0.66 -4.95
N ALA A 564 26.69 1.66 -4.75
CA ALA A 564 28.13 1.46 -4.62
C ALA A 564 28.55 0.64 -3.39
N HIS A 565 27.79 0.70 -2.29
CA HIS A 565 28.08 -0.04 -1.06
C HIS A 565 27.50 -1.46 -1.04
N GLY A 566 26.61 -1.81 -1.99
CA GLY A 566 25.95 -3.11 -2.06
C GLY A 566 24.87 -3.32 -1.00
N PRO A 567 24.20 -4.48 -1.00
CA PRO A 567 23.14 -4.77 -0.03
C PRO A 567 23.71 -4.91 1.38
N ARG A 568 23.02 -4.31 2.35
CA ARG A 568 23.40 -4.36 3.76
C ARG A 568 22.77 -5.59 4.43
N ASP A 569 23.58 -6.39 5.12
CA ASP A 569 23.07 -7.40 6.04
C ASP A 569 22.76 -6.75 7.38
N LEU A 570 21.46 -6.54 7.62
CA LEU A 570 20.93 -5.91 8.82
C LEU A 570 20.22 -6.93 9.71
N SER A 571 20.38 -8.23 9.39
CA SER A 571 19.89 -9.31 10.22
C SER A 571 20.71 -9.40 11.50
N GLY A 572 20.02 -9.34 12.64
CA GLY A 572 20.60 -9.66 13.93
C GLY A 572 20.85 -11.15 14.12
N PRO A 573 21.30 -11.56 15.32
CA PRO A 573 21.50 -12.97 15.60
C PRO A 573 20.19 -13.75 15.47
N GLY A 574 20.19 -14.75 14.59
CA GLY A 574 19.06 -15.61 14.28
C GLY A 574 19.14 -16.97 14.96
N ILE A 575 18.19 -17.85 14.64
CA ILE A 575 18.13 -19.23 15.14
C ILE A 575 17.91 -20.20 13.98
N ARG A 576 18.66 -21.30 13.97
CA ARG A 576 18.39 -22.47 13.13
C ARG A 576 18.16 -23.69 14.01
N PHE A 577 17.30 -24.59 13.58
CA PHE A 577 17.08 -25.89 14.23
C PHE A 577 16.65 -26.95 13.22
N HIS A 578 16.73 -28.22 13.61
CA HIS A 578 16.34 -29.34 12.76
C HIS A 578 15.23 -30.14 13.39
N GLU A 579 14.19 -30.43 12.62
CA GLU A 579 13.07 -31.26 13.05
C GLU A 579 12.90 -32.45 12.09
N THR A 580 12.61 -33.63 12.63
CA THR A 580 12.26 -34.80 11.83
C THR A 580 11.02 -35.45 12.40
N MET A 581 10.00 -35.57 11.57
CA MET A 581 8.72 -36.14 11.92
C MET A 581 8.40 -37.33 11.01
N ARG A 582 7.79 -38.36 11.59
CA ARG A 582 7.34 -39.54 10.85
C ARG A 582 5.91 -39.89 11.21
N GLY A 583 5.17 -40.46 10.27
CA GLY A 583 3.81 -40.87 10.52
C GLY A 583 3.17 -41.43 9.28
N SER A 584 1.85 -41.27 9.19
CA SER A 584 1.11 -41.72 8.02
C SER A 584 0.02 -40.72 7.63
N VAL A 585 -0.24 -40.63 6.34
CA VAL A 585 -1.33 -39.83 5.74
C VAL A 585 -2.19 -40.71 4.86
N ARG A 586 -3.47 -40.36 4.70
CA ARG A 586 -4.36 -41.04 3.76
C ARG A 586 -4.64 -40.15 2.57
N LEU A 587 -4.16 -40.49 1.38
CA LEU A 587 -4.30 -39.66 0.18
C LEU A 587 -5.76 -39.57 -0.32
N PRO A 588 -6.14 -38.50 -1.04
CA PRO A 588 -7.48 -38.32 -1.60
C PRO A 588 -7.85 -39.50 -2.51
N GLY A 589 -9.11 -39.96 -2.48
CA GLY A 589 -9.60 -41.04 -3.36
C GLY A 589 -9.25 -42.47 -2.94
N SER A 590 -8.57 -42.70 -1.80
CA SER A 590 -8.21 -44.04 -1.32
C SER A 590 -9.12 -44.54 -0.18
N SER A 591 -9.80 -45.69 -0.36
CA SER A 591 -10.64 -46.34 0.65
C SER A 591 -10.18 -47.78 0.94
N GLY A 592 -9.89 -48.10 2.21
CA GLY A 592 -9.47 -49.44 2.68
C GLY A 592 -8.26 -49.42 3.62
N ALA A 593 -7.92 -50.54 4.26
CA ALA A 593 -6.83 -50.63 5.26
C ALA A 593 -5.43 -50.31 4.68
N GLY A 594 -5.23 -50.45 3.36
CA GLY A 594 -4.00 -50.09 2.63
C GLY A 594 -3.96 -48.63 2.12
N SER A 595 -4.85 -47.75 2.58
CA SER A 595 -4.93 -46.34 2.15
C SER A 595 -3.95 -45.40 2.86
N TRP A 596 -3.30 -45.86 3.93
CA TRP A 596 -2.31 -45.09 4.67
C TRP A 596 -0.93 -45.21 4.01
N ARG A 597 -0.31 -44.05 3.74
CA ARG A 597 1.06 -43.93 3.24
C ARG A 597 1.98 -43.45 4.35
N HIS A 598 3.13 -44.09 4.49
CA HIS A 598 4.16 -43.62 5.42
C HIS A 598 4.71 -42.28 4.93
N VAL A 599 4.88 -41.35 5.86
CA VAL A 599 5.47 -40.04 5.59
C VAL A 599 6.68 -39.84 6.48
N THR A 600 7.79 -39.43 5.88
CA THR A 600 8.95 -38.90 6.59
C THR A 600 9.17 -37.46 6.16
N MET A 601 9.13 -36.54 7.12
CA MET A 601 9.36 -35.11 6.92
C MET A 601 10.61 -34.69 7.69
N ARG A 602 11.61 -34.16 6.98
CA ARG A 602 12.86 -33.65 7.55
C ARG A 602 12.96 -32.17 7.25
N LEU A 603 12.83 -31.32 8.26
CA LEU A 603 12.78 -29.87 8.11
C LEU A 603 13.96 -29.21 8.82
N ARG A 604 14.45 -28.13 8.22
CA ARG A 604 15.33 -27.15 8.84
C ARG A 604 14.52 -25.88 9.05
N GLY A 605 14.35 -25.50 10.31
CA GLY A 605 13.75 -24.23 10.68
C GLY A 605 14.82 -23.14 10.69
N TRP A 606 14.50 -22.00 10.10
CA TRP A 606 15.35 -20.83 10.04
C TRP A 606 14.59 -19.59 10.49
N ILE A 607 15.13 -18.92 11.51
CA ILE A 607 14.73 -17.61 12.00
C ILE A 607 15.90 -16.67 11.68
N PRO A 608 15.76 -15.73 10.72
CA PRO A 608 16.85 -14.86 10.31
C PRO A 608 17.32 -13.92 11.43
N ASP A 609 16.38 -13.35 12.18
CA ASP A 609 16.65 -12.48 13.33
C ASP A 609 15.69 -12.87 14.47
N LEU A 610 16.25 -13.28 15.61
CA LEU A 610 15.46 -13.71 16.75
C LEU A 610 14.61 -12.58 17.35
N ARG A 611 15.12 -11.35 17.35
CA ARG A 611 14.42 -10.19 17.91
C ARG A 611 13.18 -9.87 17.07
N GLN A 612 13.32 -9.86 15.74
CA GLN A 612 12.18 -9.69 14.83
C GLN A 612 11.14 -10.80 15.01
N PHE A 613 11.61 -12.05 15.16
CA PHE A 613 10.73 -13.19 15.41
C PHE A 613 9.92 -13.04 16.71
N LEU A 614 10.53 -12.50 17.77
CA LEU A 614 9.84 -12.29 19.06
C LEU A 614 8.82 -11.13 19.01
N ASP A 615 9.05 -10.12 18.18
CA ASP A 615 8.15 -8.98 18.01
C ASP A 615 6.96 -9.28 17.06
N ASP A 616 7.09 -10.30 16.19
CA ASP A 616 6.04 -10.74 15.29
C ASP A 616 5.03 -11.67 16.00
N PRO A 617 3.74 -11.32 16.15
CA PRO A 617 2.76 -12.15 16.84
C PRO A 617 2.48 -13.50 16.15
N ALA A 618 2.83 -13.64 14.87
CA ALA A 618 2.72 -14.90 14.15
C ALA A 618 3.96 -15.79 14.33
N HIS A 619 5.06 -15.25 14.90
CA HIS A 619 6.31 -15.97 15.14
C HIS A 619 6.72 -16.88 13.96
N PRO A 620 6.92 -16.31 12.75
CA PRO A 620 7.15 -17.10 11.55
C PRO A 620 8.57 -17.68 11.52
N VAL A 621 8.67 -18.92 11.03
CA VAL A 621 9.91 -19.66 10.82
C VAL A 621 9.92 -20.15 9.38
N ARG A 622 10.98 -19.86 8.64
CA ARG A 622 11.19 -20.40 7.30
C ARG A 622 11.56 -21.87 7.41
N LEU A 623 10.98 -22.70 6.56
CA LEU A 623 11.23 -24.14 6.52
C LEU A 623 11.85 -24.52 5.18
N THR A 624 12.94 -25.28 5.23
CA THR A 624 13.50 -26.00 4.07
C THR A 624 13.69 -27.47 4.45
N GLY A 625 13.88 -28.34 3.47
CA GLY A 625 14.17 -29.74 3.72
C GLY A 625 13.48 -30.66 2.75
N THR A 626 13.06 -31.83 3.22
CA THR A 626 12.44 -32.86 2.38
C THR A 626 11.20 -33.49 2.99
N VAL A 627 10.27 -33.87 2.13
CA VAL A 627 9.08 -34.66 2.44
C VAL A 627 9.10 -35.91 1.56
N ASP A 628 9.02 -37.07 2.18
CA ASP A 628 8.95 -38.36 1.52
C ASP A 628 7.60 -39.00 1.85
N VAL A 629 6.72 -39.12 0.86
CA VAL A 629 5.41 -39.77 0.97
C VAL A 629 5.45 -41.04 0.13
N ALA A 630 5.40 -42.18 0.80
CA ALA A 630 5.49 -43.49 0.16
C ALA A 630 4.44 -43.64 -0.96
N GLY A 631 4.90 -43.93 -2.17
CA GLY A 631 4.04 -44.11 -3.35
C GLY A 631 3.43 -42.81 -3.92
N LEU A 632 4.01 -41.65 -3.60
CA LEU A 632 3.68 -40.36 -4.21
C LEU A 632 4.94 -39.64 -4.71
N THR A 633 5.98 -39.49 -3.88
CA THR A 633 7.13 -38.63 -4.20
C THR A 633 8.31 -39.37 -4.87
N GLY A 634 8.23 -40.69 -5.08
CA GLY A 634 9.33 -41.51 -5.63
C GLY A 634 10.62 -41.54 -4.78
N GLY A 635 10.62 -40.86 -3.63
CA GLY A 635 11.76 -40.59 -2.76
C GLY A 635 11.59 -39.26 -1.99
N PRO A 636 12.63 -38.74 -1.33
CA PRO A 636 12.55 -37.45 -0.62
C PRO A 636 12.41 -36.27 -1.59
N ALA A 637 11.21 -35.70 -1.69
CA ALA A 637 10.94 -34.49 -2.47
C ALA A 637 11.39 -33.24 -1.72
N THR A 638 11.93 -32.26 -2.43
CA THR A 638 12.35 -30.98 -1.86
C THR A 638 11.13 -30.16 -1.43
N VAL A 639 11.24 -29.54 -0.26
CA VAL A 639 10.28 -28.55 0.21
C VAL A 639 10.55 -27.22 -0.48
N GLY A 640 9.61 -26.72 -1.28
CA GLY A 640 9.59 -25.33 -1.75
C GLY A 640 9.25 -24.41 -0.58
N GLU A 641 9.77 -23.18 -0.55
CA GLU A 641 9.64 -22.17 0.54
C GLU A 641 8.56 -22.44 1.61
N GLY A 642 8.87 -23.32 2.59
CA GLY A 642 7.92 -23.73 3.61
C GLY A 642 7.83 -22.69 4.73
N THR A 643 6.72 -22.66 5.46
CA THR A 643 6.53 -21.75 6.60
C THR A 643 5.97 -22.49 7.81
N MET A 644 6.43 -22.12 8.99
CA MET A 644 5.81 -22.48 10.27
C MET A 644 5.53 -21.24 11.11
N HIS A 645 4.42 -21.22 11.82
CA HIS A 645 4.14 -20.22 12.87
C HIS A 645 4.26 -20.89 14.25
N LEU A 646 5.06 -20.32 15.15
CA LEU A 646 5.30 -20.90 16.47
C LEU A 646 4.43 -20.28 17.57
N LEU A 647 3.66 -21.13 18.28
CA LEU A 647 2.95 -20.78 19.51
C LEU A 647 1.98 -19.58 19.36
N THR A 648 1.23 -19.53 18.25
CA THR A 648 0.20 -18.51 18.03
C THR A 648 -1.04 -18.78 18.88
N SER A 649 -1.78 -17.73 19.27
CA SER A 649 -3.00 -17.86 20.08
C SER A 649 -4.23 -18.13 19.20
N ARG A 650 -5.04 -19.12 19.58
CA ARG A 650 -6.36 -19.37 18.98
C ARG A 650 -7.45 -18.82 19.91
N ALA A 651 -8.48 -18.21 19.35
CA ALA A 651 -9.56 -17.48 20.03
C ALA A 651 -9.91 -18.00 21.45
N GLY A 652 -9.67 -17.18 22.48
CA GLY A 652 -9.80 -17.53 23.90
C GLY A 652 -8.44 -17.98 24.47
N ASP A 653 -7.78 -17.11 25.23
CA ASP A 653 -6.34 -17.05 25.58
C ASP A 653 -5.60 -18.34 26.04
N SER A 654 -6.26 -19.48 26.20
CA SER A 654 -5.70 -20.72 26.76
C SER A 654 -5.09 -21.72 25.77
N GLU A 655 -5.35 -21.61 24.46
CA GLU A 655 -4.78 -22.55 23.46
C GLU A 655 -3.62 -21.90 22.69
N ARG A 656 -2.59 -22.71 22.37
CA ARG A 656 -1.48 -22.30 21.49
C ARG A 656 -1.33 -23.28 20.34
N THR A 657 -1.12 -22.78 19.12
CA THR A 657 -0.91 -23.60 17.92
C THR A 657 0.49 -23.43 17.35
N MET A 658 1.02 -24.50 16.76
CA MET A 658 2.12 -24.42 15.80
C MET A 658 1.61 -24.88 14.45
N GLU A 659 1.62 -23.99 13.47
CA GLU A 659 0.99 -24.20 12.16
C GLU A 659 2.06 -24.35 11.09
N TYR A 660 1.95 -25.37 10.26
CA TYR A 660 2.92 -25.73 9.23
C TYR A 660 2.26 -25.64 7.86
N VAL A 661 2.97 -25.08 6.89
CA VAL A 661 2.64 -25.11 5.46
C VAL A 661 3.90 -25.51 4.71
N VAL A 662 3.88 -26.68 4.10
CA VAL A 662 5.05 -27.34 3.52
C VAL A 662 4.72 -27.77 2.09
N PRO A 663 5.01 -26.93 1.08
CA PRO A 663 4.80 -27.31 -0.30
C PRO A 663 5.94 -28.21 -0.81
N PHE A 664 5.61 -29.17 -1.65
CA PHE A 664 6.53 -30.15 -2.26
C PHE A 664 5.97 -30.63 -3.60
N THR A 665 6.76 -31.35 -4.38
CA THR A 665 6.32 -31.94 -5.67
C THR A 665 6.30 -33.46 -5.60
N ASP A 666 5.38 -34.09 -6.31
CA ASP A 666 5.39 -35.55 -6.48
C ASP A 666 6.39 -36.01 -7.56
N GLU A 667 6.45 -37.32 -7.81
CA GLU A 667 7.39 -37.91 -8.79
C GLU A 667 7.13 -37.50 -10.25
N HIS A 668 5.95 -36.92 -10.53
CA HIS A 668 5.56 -36.42 -11.84
C HIS A 668 5.67 -34.89 -11.95
N GLY A 669 6.14 -34.21 -10.90
CA GLY A 669 6.26 -32.76 -10.85
C GLY A 669 4.95 -32.03 -10.50
N THR A 670 3.91 -32.74 -10.07
CA THR A 670 2.66 -32.11 -9.63
C THR A 670 2.87 -31.41 -8.29
N PRO A 671 2.37 -30.18 -8.07
CA PRO A 671 2.52 -29.49 -6.80
C PRO A 671 1.54 -30.00 -5.75
N TRP A 672 2.08 -30.26 -4.56
CA TRP A 672 1.34 -30.67 -3.37
C TRP A 672 1.67 -29.76 -2.19
N THR A 673 0.74 -29.62 -1.26
CA THR A 673 0.96 -28.90 0.01
C THR A 673 0.58 -29.78 1.19
N LEU A 674 1.51 -29.94 2.14
CA LEU A 674 1.23 -30.52 3.44
C LEU A 674 1.02 -29.37 4.44
N THR A 675 -0.21 -29.23 4.91
CA THR A 675 -0.54 -28.33 6.03
C THR A 675 -0.61 -29.14 7.32
N GLY A 676 -0.24 -28.54 8.45
CA GLY A 676 -0.32 -29.24 9.73
C GLY A 676 -0.49 -28.32 10.92
N THR A 677 -1.05 -28.85 12.00
CA THR A 677 -1.22 -28.10 13.24
C THR A 677 -0.85 -28.95 14.43
N LYS A 678 0.01 -28.41 15.30
CA LYS A 678 0.20 -28.89 16.67
C LYS A 678 -0.65 -28.02 17.57
N LEU A 679 -1.46 -28.63 18.43
CA LEU A 679 -2.33 -27.90 19.35
C LEU A 679 -1.89 -28.19 20.79
N VAL A 680 -1.48 -27.14 21.51
CA VAL A 680 -1.03 -27.20 22.90
C VAL A 680 -2.17 -26.74 23.82
N ARG A 681 -2.64 -27.62 24.72
CA ARG A 681 -3.77 -27.40 25.64
C ARG A 681 -3.38 -27.47 27.12
N ALA A 682 -4.25 -26.94 27.99
CA ALA A 682 -4.05 -26.89 29.44
C ALA A 682 -4.01 -28.28 30.12
N LEU A 683 -3.21 -28.37 31.21
CA LEU A 683 -2.78 -29.60 31.90
C LEU A 683 -3.88 -30.58 32.34
N TRP A 684 -5.12 -30.13 32.53
CA TRP A 684 -6.15 -30.97 33.15
C TRP A 684 -6.74 -32.06 32.23
N ARG A 685 -6.38 -32.08 30.92
CA ARG A 685 -6.89 -33.07 29.95
C ARG A 685 -5.84 -33.68 29.00
N GLY A 686 -4.53 -33.42 29.15
CA GLY A 686 -3.52 -33.90 28.20
C GLY A 686 -2.07 -33.94 28.71
N ASN A 687 -1.22 -34.72 28.04
CA ASN A 687 0.22 -34.78 28.28
C ASN A 687 0.93 -33.76 27.37
N PRO A 688 1.51 -32.66 27.88
CA PRO A 688 2.06 -31.56 27.07
C PRO A 688 3.22 -32.01 26.15
N TRP A 689 3.89 -33.11 26.46
CA TRP A 689 4.91 -33.71 25.60
C TRP A 689 4.32 -34.36 24.35
N ARG A 690 3.10 -34.89 24.43
CA ARG A 690 2.41 -35.47 23.28
C ARG A 690 1.90 -34.38 22.33
N ASP A 691 1.46 -33.25 22.89
CA ASP A 691 0.86 -32.13 22.16
C ASP A 691 1.90 -31.31 21.37
N THR A 692 3.13 -31.22 21.87
CA THR A 692 4.26 -30.55 21.19
C THR A 692 4.96 -31.41 20.13
N THR A 693 4.69 -32.72 20.13
CA THR A 693 5.35 -33.71 19.25
C THR A 693 4.42 -34.33 18.23
N THR A 694 3.10 -34.12 18.34
CA THR A 694 2.09 -34.64 17.41
C THR A 694 1.62 -33.54 16.47
N LEU A 695 1.78 -33.75 15.17
CA LEU A 695 1.31 -32.88 14.11
C LEU A 695 0.15 -33.56 13.38
N ASP A 696 -1.05 -33.01 13.50
CA ASP A 696 -2.18 -33.41 12.66
C ASP A 696 -2.04 -32.71 11.31
N VAL A 697 -2.06 -33.45 10.21
CA VAL A 697 -1.74 -32.94 8.87
C VAL A 697 -2.86 -33.15 7.87
N THR A 698 -2.93 -32.27 6.88
CA THR A 698 -3.73 -32.42 5.67
C THR A 698 -2.84 -32.23 4.44
N VAL A 699 -2.95 -33.13 3.48
CA VAL A 699 -2.23 -33.05 2.20
C VAL A 699 -3.21 -32.69 1.08
N THR A 700 -2.89 -31.68 0.26
CA THR A 700 -3.75 -31.20 -0.83
C THR A 700 -2.95 -30.98 -2.11
N SER A 701 -3.52 -31.35 -3.26
CA SER A 701 -2.98 -31.01 -4.58
C SER A 701 -3.51 -29.64 -5.03
N THR A 702 -2.69 -28.85 -5.70
CA THR A 702 -3.08 -27.53 -6.24
C THR A 702 -3.89 -27.61 -7.54
N ALA A 703 -4.10 -28.81 -8.10
CA ALA A 703 -4.84 -29.01 -9.36
C ALA A 703 -6.38 -28.89 -9.22
N GLU A 704 -6.94 -28.86 -8.00
CA GLU A 704 -8.37 -28.67 -7.77
C GLU A 704 -8.64 -27.50 -6.80
N PRO A 705 -9.02 -26.32 -7.30
CA PRO A 705 -9.22 -25.16 -6.44
C PRO A 705 -10.51 -25.25 -5.61
N HIS A 706 -11.52 -26.04 -6.00
CA HIS A 706 -12.86 -26.01 -5.41
C HIS A 706 -13.42 -27.43 -5.17
N GLY A 707 -12.83 -28.14 -4.21
CA GLY A 707 -13.33 -29.46 -3.79
C GLY A 707 -12.45 -30.09 -2.72
N VAL A 708 -12.77 -29.87 -1.45
CA VAL A 708 -12.02 -30.47 -0.34
C VAL A 708 -12.18 -31.99 -0.37
N THR A 709 -11.20 -32.72 -0.91
CA THR A 709 -10.87 -34.07 -0.44
C THR A 709 -9.62 -33.99 0.42
N ALA A 710 -9.80 -33.58 1.67
CA ALA A 710 -8.74 -33.52 2.67
C ALA A 710 -8.18 -34.92 2.96
N ALA A 711 -6.91 -35.13 2.62
CA ALA A 711 -6.14 -36.28 3.05
C ALA A 711 -5.60 -36.06 4.47
N THR A 712 -6.31 -36.55 5.48
CA THR A 712 -5.93 -36.35 6.89
C THR A 712 -4.92 -37.40 7.35
N GLY A 713 -3.91 -36.98 8.11
CA GLY A 713 -2.95 -37.88 8.74
C GLY A 713 -2.34 -37.33 10.01
N ARG A 714 -1.38 -38.08 10.56
CA ARG A 714 -0.70 -37.68 11.79
C ARG A 714 0.77 -38.05 11.73
N LEU A 715 1.60 -37.05 12.01
CA LEU A 715 3.05 -37.17 12.12
C LEU A 715 3.48 -36.97 13.57
N ARG A 716 4.57 -37.61 13.97
CA ARG A 716 5.17 -37.48 15.29
C ARG A 716 6.68 -37.33 15.24
N ILE A 717 7.22 -36.54 16.15
CA ILE A 717 8.65 -36.57 16.50
C ILE A 717 8.89 -37.84 17.34
N SER A 718 9.90 -38.64 16.99
CA SER A 718 10.25 -39.83 17.78
C SER A 718 10.84 -39.42 19.16
N PRO A 719 10.77 -40.28 20.19
CA PRO A 719 11.39 -39.99 21.50
C PRO A 719 12.88 -39.60 21.40
N ALA A 720 13.64 -40.28 20.53
CA ALA A 720 15.03 -39.94 20.25
C ALA A 720 15.18 -38.60 19.51
N GLY A 721 14.21 -38.23 18.66
CA GLY A 721 14.16 -36.92 17.99
C GLY A 721 13.88 -35.78 18.95
N VAL A 722 13.03 -35.99 19.97
CA VAL A 722 12.73 -35.00 21.01
C VAL A 722 13.97 -34.69 21.86
N LEU A 723 14.72 -35.72 22.26
CA LEU A 723 15.97 -35.56 23.02
C LEU A 723 17.07 -34.84 22.21
N ARG A 724 17.04 -34.95 20.87
CA ARG A 724 17.99 -34.28 19.98
C ARG A 724 17.56 -32.87 19.59
N LEU A 725 16.28 -32.52 19.66
CA LEU A 725 15.78 -31.23 19.19
C LEU A 725 16.51 -30.03 19.84
N PRO A 726 16.73 -29.97 21.17
CA PRO A 726 17.46 -28.87 21.79
C PRO A 726 18.92 -28.78 21.32
N THR A 727 19.57 -29.91 21.01
CA THR A 727 20.98 -29.91 20.57
C THR A 727 21.16 -29.44 19.13
N THR A 728 20.06 -29.37 18.35
CA THR A 728 20.06 -28.84 16.98
C THR A 728 19.87 -27.33 16.91
N ILE A 729 19.44 -26.69 18.00
CA ILE A 729 19.25 -25.23 18.05
C ILE A 729 20.63 -24.56 18.04
N ARG A 730 20.85 -23.70 17.04
CA ARG A 730 22.10 -22.96 16.83
C ARG A 730 21.78 -21.51 16.47
N ALA A 731 22.61 -20.58 16.95
CA ALA A 731 22.60 -19.22 16.42
C ALA A 731 23.09 -19.23 14.95
N THR A 732 22.63 -18.26 14.15
CA THR A 732 23.15 -18.07 12.79
C THR A 732 24.60 -17.54 12.83
N SER A 733 25.39 -17.84 11.80
CA SER A 733 26.79 -17.40 11.65
C SER A 733 26.88 -15.87 11.48
N GLY A 734 27.90 -15.24 12.07
CA GLY A 734 28.11 -13.76 12.04
C GLY A 734 28.04 -13.07 13.41
N VAL A 735 27.85 -13.84 14.47
CA VAL A 735 27.62 -13.34 15.84
C VAL A 735 28.86 -13.61 16.68
N GLU A 736 29.37 -12.61 17.43
CA GLU A 736 30.42 -12.84 18.43
C GLU A 736 30.02 -13.98 19.40
N THR A 737 30.98 -14.76 19.87
CA THR A 737 30.74 -15.98 20.67
C THR A 737 29.85 -15.75 21.91
N GLY A 738 29.87 -14.54 22.50
CA GLY A 738 29.01 -14.15 23.61
C GLY A 738 27.53 -13.96 23.25
N ASP A 739 27.23 -13.36 22.09
CA ASP A 739 25.86 -13.09 21.65
C ASP A 739 25.13 -14.34 21.14
N SER A 740 25.89 -15.35 20.69
CA SER A 740 25.33 -16.63 20.23
C SER A 740 24.60 -17.40 21.34
N ALA A 741 25.20 -17.50 22.53
CA ALA A 741 24.61 -18.19 23.67
C ALA A 741 23.38 -17.45 24.22
N ALA A 742 23.44 -16.13 24.31
CA ALA A 742 22.33 -15.29 24.73
C ALA A 742 21.12 -15.39 23.78
N THR A 743 21.38 -15.47 22.47
CA THR A 743 20.34 -15.63 21.43
C THR A 743 19.63 -16.98 21.58
N VAL A 744 20.37 -18.07 21.69
CA VAL A 744 19.77 -19.40 21.92
C VAL A 744 18.98 -19.43 23.23
N ALA A 745 19.52 -18.86 24.31
CA ALA A 745 18.82 -18.80 25.60
C ALA A 745 17.50 -18.02 25.52
N ARG A 746 17.48 -16.87 24.84
CA ARG A 746 16.26 -16.06 24.63
C ARG A 746 15.19 -16.83 23.84
N PHE A 747 15.58 -17.54 22.79
CA PHE A 747 14.65 -18.37 22.02
C PHE A 747 14.06 -19.50 22.86
N CYS A 748 14.91 -20.22 23.62
CA CYS A 748 14.47 -21.27 24.53
C CYS A 748 13.53 -20.74 25.62
N LEU A 749 13.82 -19.56 26.19
CA LEU A 749 12.96 -18.91 27.18
C LEU A 749 11.59 -18.54 26.60
N PHE A 750 11.55 -17.97 25.39
CA PHE A 750 10.31 -17.69 24.67
C PHE A 750 9.47 -18.96 24.49
N PHE A 751 10.09 -20.03 23.98
CA PHE A 751 9.40 -21.28 23.72
C PHE A 751 8.85 -21.89 25.02
N ALA A 752 9.66 -21.93 26.08
CA ALA A 752 9.26 -22.41 27.41
C ALA A 752 8.12 -21.57 28.02
N ALA A 753 8.20 -20.24 27.93
CA ALA A 753 7.17 -19.33 28.43
C ALA A 753 5.85 -19.47 27.67
N GLY A 754 5.90 -19.65 26.34
CA GLY A 754 4.71 -19.88 25.53
C GLY A 754 4.00 -21.20 25.86
N LEU A 755 4.77 -22.26 26.13
CA LEU A 755 4.23 -23.53 26.64
C LEU A 755 3.61 -23.36 28.03
N LEU A 756 4.30 -22.67 28.95
CA LEU A 756 3.80 -22.43 30.31
C LEU A 756 2.48 -21.65 30.31
N ARG A 757 2.34 -20.65 29.41
CA ARG A 757 1.09 -19.87 29.24
C ARG A 757 -0.07 -20.68 28.67
N ALA A 758 0.19 -21.69 27.84
CA ALA A 758 -0.85 -22.62 27.38
C ALA A 758 -1.29 -23.59 28.50
N VAL A 759 -0.40 -23.79 29.48
CA VAL A 759 -0.50 -24.80 30.54
C VAL A 759 -1.15 -24.26 31.82
N LEU A 760 -0.83 -23.03 32.20
CA LEU A 760 -1.39 -22.34 33.38
C LEU A 760 -2.56 -21.45 32.93
N PRO A 761 -3.82 -21.73 33.34
CA PRO A 761 -4.91 -20.81 33.07
C PRO A 761 -4.62 -19.48 33.78
N VAL A 762 -4.68 -18.37 33.03
CA VAL A 762 -4.74 -17.04 33.63
C VAL A 762 -6.00 -17.03 34.49
N GLY A 763 -5.82 -17.06 35.81
CA GLY A 763 -6.92 -16.83 36.73
C GLY A 763 -7.56 -15.50 36.34
N THR A 764 -8.86 -15.52 36.06
CA THR A 764 -9.68 -14.32 36.03
C THR A 764 -9.66 -13.72 37.43
N GLY A 765 -8.62 -12.93 37.71
CA GLY A 765 -8.58 -12.05 38.84
C GLY A 765 -9.75 -11.09 38.71
N ARG A 766 -10.81 -11.34 39.49
CA ARG A 766 -11.76 -10.31 39.87
C ARG A 766 -10.95 -9.15 40.48
N ARG A 767 -10.87 -8.03 39.77
CA ARG A 767 -11.07 -6.67 40.28
C ARG A 767 -11.20 -5.70 39.13
#